data_AF-A0A6P8S957-F1
#
_entry.id   AF-A0A6P8S957-F1
#
_cell.length_a   1.000
_cell.length_b   1.000
_cell.length_c   1.000
_cell.angle_alpha   90.00
_cell.angle_beta   90.00
_cell.angle_gamma   90.00
#
_symmetry.space_group_name_H-M   'P 1'
#
loop_
_entity.id
_entity.type
_entity.pdbx_description
1 polymer ?
#
loop_
_entity_poly.entity_id
_entity_poly.type
_entity_poly.pdbx_seq_one_letter_code
_entity_poly.pdbx_strand_id
1 'polypeptide(L)'
;MSTISGESLHSSDSEEDEEAKPLFPIAPSFNIEEEWPRDVSESLALQILDELFSTGKLPGTRVAELKAKYTLLYDTLKSIQESEIQLLQDAKRFTIELELQRQELEKADDFPAVVKTEGANLRMQLFKYRNDCDAARESEQSLRYKLDRLQEEKEILEREYERIPNLAELDKKAKMLKETCEDLRKESAQRKLEIKTLSEDLEFKQIQVKKEEDELKAKLEQQEFLKDELVQLHNIPAQVAKDMEKINRRTVEVQKTIRKLDVYYQELSTIAKQGEFKIKKMMEEKEDITRELEGKQAFLENKEQQFNQLTKMLLLAKENEAMAFSERATVDLNLRHATIQRQAQHEALVRKQREKDRDLKNVKKLELQLKAANDALLHIQTIFERIEAEMDALPKIDGVLLERRMELHQEVEAIQRNLAQQQTLTEVEAHMVEQCIVEEQQFIKEQTQCREDLTNFTRLAQIKSDERDQKARLLVKAKHRCHLILQDIKIKDLSIVEHKKKSVIIKKRFEEFAAIYDIVRRERNKCANLLQTAKQRISEMREKTRITGNEIEILRTNVQSKERLLQKAKLKQTNNLMIRDSLRNSISKTSVSLLEMNEKKDQQKLEISQLTHNITDAEDDMIDLRRKYEAAIENRNERAVQLIEREEEVCVFYEKMNIQEMLIRNGDVELQAMDEKIRFLKIQITEKNRQIEHAQKCLTCKKTLEEEIVSSQIQLARCQDKVHELELKMEDPTTENRVRQLEGEDPSKADLITKTEELELRLAEKEEKLLEKEFLFEQVSRLFERSRIKAENSKQDTFTLANKCFGLLYR
;
A
#
# COMPACT_ATOMS: atom_id res chain seq x y z
N MET A 1 -41.45 -16.18 16.55
CA MET A 1 -42.33 -15.72 15.46
C MET A 1 -41.43 -15.23 14.34
N SER A 2 -41.84 -15.42 13.07
CA SER A 2 -41.20 -14.83 11.87
C SER A 2 -39.77 -15.34 11.56
N THR A 3 -39.31 -15.47 10.31
CA THR A 3 -39.96 -15.31 8.99
C THR A 3 -39.32 -16.25 7.95
N ILE A 4 -39.89 -16.34 6.75
CA ILE A 4 -39.47 -17.27 5.67
C ILE A 4 -38.55 -16.59 4.64
N SER A 5 -37.47 -17.26 4.23
CA SER A 5 -36.71 -17.20 2.96
C SER A 5 -35.25 -17.66 3.20
N GLY A 6 -34.52 -18.29 2.27
CA GLY A 6 -34.88 -18.80 0.95
C GLY A 6 -33.70 -19.58 0.31
N GLU A 7 -34.01 -20.52 -0.58
CA GLU A 7 -33.19 -21.12 -1.66
C GLU A 7 -31.65 -21.19 -1.55
N SER A 8 -31.11 -22.41 -1.65
CA SER A 8 -29.81 -22.65 -2.31
C SER A 8 -29.83 -23.99 -3.07
N LEU A 9 -29.51 -23.97 -4.36
CA LEU A 9 -29.44 -25.18 -5.18
C LEU A 9 -28.16 -25.98 -4.88
N HIS A 10 -28.28 -27.30 -4.95
CA HIS A 10 -27.17 -28.20 -5.24
C HIS A 10 -27.54 -29.03 -6.47
N SER A 11 -27.07 -28.60 -7.64
CA SER A 11 -26.91 -29.53 -8.77
C SER A 11 -25.55 -30.21 -8.65
N SER A 12 -25.53 -31.53 -8.87
CA SER A 12 -24.33 -32.34 -8.90
C SER A 12 -24.15 -32.85 -10.32
N ASP A 13 -23.80 -31.94 -11.22
CA ASP A 13 -23.66 -32.26 -12.64
C ASP A 13 -22.30 -32.92 -12.89
N SER A 14 -22.34 -34.20 -13.22
CA SER A 14 -21.19 -34.98 -13.67
C SER A 14 -21.08 -34.88 -15.19
N GLU A 15 -20.17 -34.04 -15.67
CA GLU A 15 -19.81 -33.97 -17.09
C GLU A 15 -18.97 -35.21 -17.47
N GLU A 16 -19.59 -36.20 -18.12
CA GLU A 16 -18.89 -37.23 -18.89
C GLU A 16 -18.64 -36.70 -20.30
N ASP A 17 -17.39 -36.73 -20.78
CA ASP A 17 -17.03 -36.27 -22.13
C ASP A 17 -17.71 -37.12 -23.23
N GLU A 18 -18.32 -36.46 -24.22
CA GLU A 18 -18.93 -37.15 -25.36
C GLU A 18 -17.89 -37.83 -26.27
N GLU A 19 -17.83 -39.16 -26.27
CA GLU A 19 -17.28 -39.90 -27.40
C GLU A 19 -18.12 -39.60 -28.65
N ALA A 20 -17.60 -38.74 -29.54
CA ALA A 20 -18.20 -38.38 -30.82
C ALA A 20 -18.28 -39.56 -31.80
N LYS A 21 -19.20 -40.49 -31.53
CA LYS A 21 -19.61 -41.55 -32.46
C LYS A 21 -20.17 -40.90 -33.73
N PRO A 22 -19.83 -41.40 -34.92
CA PRO A 22 -20.44 -40.91 -36.16
C PRO A 22 -21.94 -41.21 -36.13
N LEU A 23 -22.73 -40.17 -35.92
CA LEU A 23 -24.20 -40.19 -35.99
C LEU A 23 -24.66 -40.46 -37.42
N PHE A 24 -24.64 -41.73 -37.81
CA PHE A 24 -25.59 -42.23 -38.80
C PHE A 24 -26.96 -42.25 -38.13
N PRO A 25 -27.94 -41.46 -38.60
CA PRO A 25 -29.29 -41.49 -38.05
C PRO A 25 -29.96 -42.80 -38.44
N ILE A 26 -29.87 -43.80 -37.57
CA ILE A 26 -30.69 -45.01 -37.67
C ILE A 26 -32.14 -44.56 -37.47
N ALA A 27 -32.91 -44.56 -38.56
CA ALA A 27 -34.32 -44.17 -38.52
C ALA A 27 -35.08 -45.03 -37.50
N PRO A 28 -35.94 -44.44 -36.65
CA PRO A 28 -36.66 -45.19 -35.62
C PRO A 28 -37.52 -46.27 -36.26
N SER A 29 -37.34 -47.51 -35.81
CA SER A 29 -38.14 -48.65 -36.25
C SER A 29 -39.52 -48.59 -35.61
N PHE A 30 -40.44 -47.88 -36.28
CA PHE A 30 -41.86 -47.83 -35.93
C PHE A 30 -42.52 -49.21 -36.05
N ASN A 31 -42.44 -50.01 -34.98
CA ASN A 31 -43.35 -51.12 -34.73
C ASN A 31 -44.57 -50.57 -33.98
N ILE A 32 -45.61 -50.19 -34.72
CA ILE A 32 -46.94 -49.94 -34.16
C ILE A 32 -47.86 -51.02 -34.74
N GLU A 33 -48.12 -52.07 -33.94
CA GLU A 33 -49.17 -53.08 -34.22
C GLU A 33 -50.54 -52.65 -33.64
N GLU A 34 -50.74 -51.34 -33.44
CA GLU A 34 -52.06 -50.76 -33.24
C GLU A 34 -52.63 -50.33 -34.60
N GLU A 35 -53.63 -51.05 -35.10
CA GLU A 35 -54.39 -50.59 -36.27
C GLU A 35 -55.29 -49.42 -35.86
N TRP A 36 -54.83 -48.19 -36.10
CA TRP A 36 -55.66 -46.99 -35.95
C TRP A 36 -56.82 -47.05 -36.95
N PRO A 37 -58.10 -46.86 -36.52
CA PRO A 37 -59.25 -46.98 -37.39
C PRO A 37 -59.16 -46.02 -38.59
N ARG A 38 -59.35 -46.51 -39.81
CA ARG A 38 -59.15 -45.69 -41.02
C ARG A 38 -60.17 -44.57 -41.16
N ASP A 39 -61.34 -44.73 -40.53
CA ASP A 39 -62.42 -43.77 -40.52
C ASP A 39 -62.65 -43.26 -39.08
N VAL A 40 -62.72 -41.93 -38.94
CA VAL A 40 -62.84 -41.23 -37.64
C VAL A 40 -64.06 -41.74 -36.85
N SER A 41 -65.11 -42.06 -37.61
CA SER A 41 -66.40 -42.62 -37.19
C SER A 41 -66.31 -43.89 -36.33
N GLU A 42 -65.25 -44.69 -36.49
CA GLU A 42 -65.09 -46.00 -35.85
C GLU A 42 -64.29 -45.94 -34.53
N SER A 43 -63.77 -44.77 -34.16
CA SER A 43 -62.98 -44.59 -32.94
C SER A 43 -63.80 -44.81 -31.65
N LEU A 44 -63.27 -45.62 -30.71
CA LEU A 44 -63.88 -45.88 -29.40
C LEU A 44 -64.24 -44.57 -28.66
N ALA A 45 -63.43 -43.53 -28.80
CA ALA A 45 -63.66 -42.24 -28.17
C ALA A 45 -64.98 -41.58 -28.61
N LEU A 46 -65.35 -41.66 -29.89
CA LEU A 46 -66.62 -41.13 -30.38
C LEU A 46 -67.81 -42.03 -30.00
N GLN A 47 -67.61 -43.35 -29.96
CA GLN A 47 -68.62 -44.31 -29.51
C GLN A 47 -68.97 -44.11 -28.02
N ILE A 48 -67.97 -43.99 -27.15
CA ILE A 48 -68.13 -43.68 -25.72
C ILE A 48 -68.84 -42.33 -25.52
N LEU A 49 -68.59 -41.34 -26.38
CA LEU A 49 -69.31 -40.06 -26.35
C LEU A 49 -70.80 -40.19 -26.74
N ASP A 50 -71.17 -41.12 -27.61
CA ASP A 50 -72.59 -41.44 -27.91
C ASP A 50 -73.25 -42.28 -26.81
N GLU A 51 -72.52 -43.18 -26.15
CA GLU A 51 -73.02 -43.89 -24.95
C GLU A 51 -73.27 -42.92 -23.79
N LEU A 52 -72.40 -41.93 -23.58
CA LEU A 52 -72.59 -40.88 -22.57
C LEU A 52 -73.71 -39.89 -22.92
N PHE A 53 -74.03 -39.72 -24.21
CA PHE A 53 -75.21 -38.99 -24.67
C PHE A 53 -76.51 -39.78 -24.44
N SER A 54 -76.56 -41.02 -24.90
CA SER A 54 -77.74 -41.90 -24.83
C SER A 54 -78.08 -42.34 -23.40
N THR A 55 -77.09 -42.41 -22.49
CA THR A 55 -77.33 -42.56 -21.04
C THR A 55 -77.71 -41.24 -20.33
N GLY A 56 -77.89 -40.14 -21.06
CA GLY A 56 -78.37 -38.86 -20.54
C GLY A 56 -77.38 -38.09 -19.66
N LYS A 57 -76.10 -38.51 -19.61
CA LYS A 57 -75.09 -37.94 -18.71
C LYS A 57 -74.42 -36.67 -19.25
N LEU A 58 -74.49 -36.42 -20.56
CA LEU A 58 -73.98 -35.22 -21.21
C LEU A 58 -75.03 -34.56 -22.11
N PRO A 59 -75.19 -33.23 -22.08
CA PRO A 59 -76.06 -32.53 -23.02
C PRO A 59 -75.46 -32.56 -24.43
N GLY A 60 -76.30 -32.74 -25.46
CA GLY A 60 -75.87 -32.97 -26.83
C GLY A 60 -74.97 -31.88 -27.43
N THR A 61 -75.12 -30.62 -26.99
CA THR A 61 -74.22 -29.52 -27.36
C THR A 61 -72.77 -29.77 -26.91
N ARG A 62 -72.57 -30.26 -25.68
CA ARG A 62 -71.23 -30.58 -25.16
C ARG A 62 -70.65 -31.83 -25.79
N VAL A 63 -71.49 -32.80 -26.17
CA VAL A 63 -71.07 -33.97 -26.94
C VAL A 63 -70.57 -33.54 -28.32
N ALA A 64 -71.32 -32.69 -29.03
CA ALA A 64 -70.90 -32.14 -30.32
C ALA A 64 -69.57 -31.36 -30.24
N GLU A 65 -69.37 -30.51 -29.21
CA GLU A 65 -68.09 -29.83 -28.96
C GLU A 65 -66.93 -30.81 -28.75
N LEU A 66 -67.13 -31.88 -27.97
CA LEU A 66 -66.09 -32.87 -27.69
C LEU A 66 -65.77 -33.72 -28.92
N LYS A 67 -66.79 -34.11 -29.69
CA LYS A 67 -66.60 -34.79 -30.98
C LYS A 67 -65.80 -33.92 -31.95
N ALA A 68 -66.19 -32.65 -32.15
CA ALA A 68 -65.48 -31.74 -33.05
C ALA A 68 -64.02 -31.46 -32.62
N LYS A 69 -63.73 -31.46 -31.31
CA LYS A 69 -62.34 -31.38 -30.81
C LYS A 69 -61.57 -32.67 -31.03
N TYR A 70 -62.20 -33.83 -30.90
CA TYR A 70 -61.57 -35.12 -31.17
C TYR A 70 -61.27 -35.30 -32.66
N THR A 71 -62.20 -34.94 -33.56
CA THR A 71 -61.96 -35.00 -35.01
C THR A 71 -60.82 -34.06 -35.41
N LEU A 72 -60.82 -32.81 -34.92
CA LEU A 72 -59.72 -31.87 -35.19
C LEU A 72 -58.35 -32.41 -34.72
N LEU A 73 -58.30 -33.05 -33.54
CA LEU A 73 -57.08 -33.62 -33.00
C LEU A 73 -56.62 -34.86 -33.81
N TYR A 74 -57.56 -35.69 -34.26
CA TYR A 74 -57.30 -36.81 -35.16
C TYR A 74 -56.78 -36.34 -36.53
N ASP A 75 -57.43 -35.36 -37.15
CA ASP A 75 -57.04 -34.82 -38.46
C ASP A 75 -55.65 -34.17 -38.41
N THR A 76 -55.31 -33.47 -37.32
CA THR A 76 -53.95 -32.95 -37.11
C THR A 76 -52.92 -34.04 -36.87
N LEU A 77 -53.24 -35.10 -36.10
CA LEU A 77 -52.35 -36.24 -35.90
C LEU A 77 -52.07 -36.98 -37.22
N LYS A 78 -53.11 -37.20 -38.02
CA LYS A 78 -53.02 -37.81 -39.35
C LYS A 78 -52.16 -36.97 -40.29
N SER A 79 -52.37 -35.64 -40.33
CA SER A 79 -51.55 -34.73 -41.14
C SER A 79 -50.07 -34.75 -40.73
N ILE A 80 -49.77 -34.85 -39.43
CA ILE A 80 -48.41 -35.01 -38.91
C ILE A 80 -47.81 -36.34 -39.38
N GLN A 81 -48.52 -37.47 -39.21
CA GLN A 81 -48.07 -38.79 -39.68
C GLN A 81 -47.82 -38.84 -41.19
N GLU A 82 -48.71 -38.24 -42.00
CA GLU A 82 -48.53 -38.14 -43.45
C GLU A 82 -47.28 -37.31 -43.81
N SER A 83 -46.97 -36.24 -43.07
CA SER A 83 -45.74 -35.46 -43.26
C SER A 83 -44.47 -36.19 -42.79
N GLU A 84 -44.54 -36.98 -41.71
CA GLU A 84 -43.43 -37.80 -41.22
C GLU A 84 -43.10 -38.92 -42.23
N ILE A 85 -44.12 -39.56 -42.80
CA ILE A 85 -43.96 -40.55 -43.87
C ILE A 85 -43.31 -39.93 -45.12
N GLN A 86 -43.66 -38.69 -45.49
CA GLN A 86 -43.01 -37.99 -46.61
C GLN A 86 -41.53 -37.68 -46.31
N LEU A 87 -41.23 -37.13 -45.12
CA LEU A 87 -39.85 -36.84 -44.70
C LEU A 87 -38.99 -38.12 -44.63
N LEU A 88 -39.55 -39.25 -44.20
CA LEU A 88 -38.87 -40.56 -44.21
C LEU A 88 -38.67 -41.13 -45.61
N GLN A 89 -39.50 -40.76 -46.60
CA GLN A 89 -39.29 -41.11 -48.01
C GLN A 89 -38.17 -40.25 -48.62
N ASP A 90 -38.19 -38.94 -48.42
CA ASP A 90 -37.15 -38.05 -48.95
C ASP A 90 -35.79 -38.30 -48.30
N ALA A 91 -35.73 -38.59 -46.98
CA ALA A 91 -34.51 -39.03 -46.32
C ALA A 91 -33.89 -40.28 -46.99
N LYS A 92 -34.71 -41.27 -47.39
CA LYS A 92 -34.23 -42.45 -48.14
C LYS A 92 -33.71 -42.08 -49.52
N ARG A 93 -34.36 -41.14 -50.22
CA ARG A 93 -33.93 -40.66 -51.55
C ARG A 93 -32.59 -39.93 -51.48
N PHE A 94 -32.45 -38.98 -50.56
CA PHE A 94 -31.17 -38.28 -50.34
C PHE A 94 -30.05 -39.21 -49.86
N THR A 95 -30.36 -40.27 -49.10
CA THR A 95 -29.36 -41.29 -48.74
C THR A 95 -28.81 -42.00 -49.98
N ILE A 96 -29.67 -42.38 -50.92
CA ILE A 96 -29.26 -43.02 -52.19
C ILE A 96 -28.46 -42.05 -53.07
N GLU A 97 -28.87 -40.78 -53.16
CA GLU A 97 -28.12 -39.75 -53.90
C GLU A 97 -26.72 -39.50 -53.29
N LEU A 98 -26.61 -39.48 -51.95
CA LEU A 98 -25.32 -39.37 -51.25
C LEU A 98 -24.42 -40.60 -51.47
N GLU A 99 -24.99 -41.81 -51.54
CA GLU A 99 -24.22 -43.01 -51.89
C GLU A 99 -23.71 -42.98 -53.34
N LEU A 100 -24.53 -42.52 -54.28
CA LEU A 100 -24.12 -42.34 -55.68
C LEU A 100 -23.02 -41.27 -55.82
N GLN A 101 -23.18 -40.10 -55.19
CA GLN A 101 -22.17 -39.03 -55.20
C GLN A 101 -20.85 -39.48 -54.55
N ARG A 102 -20.90 -40.27 -53.47
CA ARG A 102 -19.70 -40.89 -52.87
C ARG A 102 -19.00 -41.85 -53.83
N GLN A 103 -19.75 -42.69 -54.55
CA GLN A 103 -19.19 -43.59 -55.55
C GLN A 103 -18.65 -42.86 -56.80
N GLU A 104 -19.06 -41.62 -57.06
CA GLU A 104 -18.46 -40.79 -58.11
C GLU A 104 -17.18 -40.09 -57.62
N LEU A 105 -17.14 -39.65 -56.36
CA LEU A 105 -15.94 -39.13 -55.71
C LEU A 105 -14.84 -40.19 -55.57
N GLU A 106 -15.16 -41.42 -55.11
CA GLU A 106 -14.16 -42.51 -55.04
C GLU A 106 -13.55 -42.81 -56.42
N LYS A 107 -14.32 -42.74 -57.50
CA LYS A 107 -13.82 -42.91 -58.88
C LYS A 107 -12.98 -41.74 -59.40
N ALA A 108 -13.10 -40.55 -58.77
CA ALA A 108 -12.26 -39.39 -59.07
C ALA A 108 -10.94 -39.42 -58.27
N ASP A 109 -10.97 -39.93 -57.03
CA ASP A 109 -9.80 -40.13 -56.18
C ASP A 109 -8.92 -41.32 -56.65
N ASP A 110 -9.50 -42.32 -57.32
CA ASP A 110 -8.78 -43.44 -57.97
C ASP A 110 -8.02 -43.02 -59.25
N PHE A 111 -7.21 -41.95 -59.14
CA PHE A 111 -6.30 -41.49 -60.17
C PHE A 111 -5.28 -42.61 -60.50
N PRO A 112 -5.03 -42.94 -61.79
CA PRO A 112 -4.47 -44.23 -62.18
C PRO A 112 -3.08 -44.50 -61.60
N ALA A 113 -3.03 -45.36 -60.59
CA ALA A 113 -1.79 -45.88 -60.03
C ALA A 113 -1.05 -46.77 -61.04
N VAL A 114 0.26 -46.85 -60.89
CA VAL A 114 1.17 -47.76 -61.63
C VAL A 114 1.40 -47.43 -63.12
N VAL A 115 2.04 -46.28 -63.37
CA VAL A 115 3.25 -46.28 -64.23
C VAL A 115 4.36 -45.46 -63.57
N LYS A 116 5.48 -46.10 -63.19
CA LYS A 116 6.67 -45.41 -62.65
C LYS A 116 7.60 -44.94 -63.78
N THR A 117 7.14 -44.04 -64.63
CA THR A 117 8.00 -43.28 -65.56
C THR A 117 8.58 -42.05 -64.88
N GLU A 118 9.75 -41.60 -65.31
CA GLU A 118 10.40 -40.39 -64.76
C GLU A 118 9.51 -39.14 -64.92
N GLY A 119 8.71 -39.07 -66.00
CA GLY A 119 7.71 -38.02 -66.19
C GLY A 119 6.65 -37.94 -65.08
N ALA A 120 6.31 -39.06 -64.41
CA ALA A 120 5.41 -39.03 -63.26
C ALA A 120 6.10 -38.43 -62.01
N ASN A 121 7.37 -38.79 -61.77
CA ASN A 121 8.17 -38.21 -60.69
C ASN A 121 8.40 -36.70 -60.92
N LEU A 122 8.72 -36.29 -62.15
CA LEU A 122 8.90 -34.88 -62.53
C LEU A 122 7.59 -34.09 -62.42
N ARG A 123 6.44 -34.67 -62.79
CA ARG A 123 5.11 -34.05 -62.54
C ARG A 123 4.83 -33.89 -61.05
N MET A 124 5.11 -34.90 -60.22
CA MET A 124 4.94 -34.81 -58.77
C MET A 124 5.87 -33.75 -58.14
N GLN A 125 7.11 -33.63 -58.62
CA GLN A 125 8.02 -32.56 -58.20
C GLN A 125 7.52 -31.18 -58.65
N LEU A 126 7.05 -31.04 -59.90
CA LEU A 126 6.44 -29.81 -60.40
C LEU A 126 5.20 -29.39 -59.60
N PHE A 127 4.33 -30.33 -59.22
CA PHE A 127 3.18 -30.03 -58.35
C PHE A 127 3.62 -29.59 -56.95
N LYS A 128 4.65 -30.20 -56.36
CA LYS A 128 5.21 -29.72 -55.09
C LYS A 128 5.76 -28.31 -55.22
N TYR A 129 6.70 -28.09 -56.13
CA TYR A 129 7.28 -26.75 -56.34
C TYR A 129 6.23 -25.70 -56.71
N ARG A 130 5.15 -26.08 -57.43
CA ARG A 130 4.03 -25.19 -57.72
C ARG A 130 3.24 -24.82 -56.46
N ASN A 131 2.84 -25.81 -55.65
CA ASN A 131 2.18 -25.56 -54.37
C ASN A 131 3.07 -24.75 -53.42
N ASP A 132 4.37 -25.02 -53.38
CA ASP A 132 5.36 -24.27 -52.59
C ASP A 132 5.46 -22.81 -53.09
N CYS A 133 5.43 -22.57 -54.40
CA CYS A 133 5.40 -21.22 -54.98
C CYS A 133 4.06 -20.50 -54.76
N ASP A 134 2.95 -21.23 -54.76
CA ASP A 134 1.62 -20.66 -54.58
C ASP A 134 1.43 -20.27 -53.10
N ALA A 135 1.81 -21.12 -52.15
CA ALA A 135 1.87 -20.81 -50.72
C ALA A 135 2.87 -19.68 -50.38
N ALA A 136 3.99 -19.59 -51.11
CA ALA A 136 4.92 -18.46 -51.00
C ALA A 136 4.28 -17.14 -51.48
N ARG A 137 3.48 -17.18 -52.56
CA ARG A 137 2.73 -16.00 -53.04
C ARG A 137 1.59 -15.60 -52.11
N GLU A 138 0.87 -16.54 -51.51
CA GLU A 138 -0.11 -16.25 -50.45
C GLU A 138 0.56 -15.62 -49.23
N SER A 139 1.73 -16.14 -48.83
CA SER A 139 2.54 -15.58 -47.76
C SER A 139 2.98 -14.15 -48.09
N GLU A 140 3.47 -13.90 -49.31
CA GLU A 140 3.85 -12.57 -49.79
C GLU A 140 2.67 -11.59 -49.81
N GLN A 141 1.50 -12.01 -50.28
CA GLN A 141 0.27 -11.20 -50.26
C GLN A 141 -0.16 -10.86 -48.83
N SER A 142 -0.08 -11.82 -47.91
CA SER A 142 -0.38 -11.59 -46.49
C SER A 142 0.62 -10.64 -45.81
N LEU A 143 1.87 -10.60 -46.29
CA LEU A 143 2.91 -9.68 -45.82
C LEU A 143 2.73 -8.29 -46.40
N ARG A 144 2.44 -8.16 -47.72
CA ARG A 144 2.08 -6.90 -48.37
C ARG A 144 0.90 -6.24 -47.65
N TYR A 145 -0.20 -6.96 -47.45
CA TYR A 145 -1.39 -6.43 -46.75
C TYR A 145 -1.11 -5.95 -45.31
N LYS A 146 -0.16 -6.58 -44.60
CA LYS A 146 0.31 -6.09 -43.29
C LYS A 146 1.19 -4.84 -43.42
N LEU A 147 2.03 -4.78 -44.45
CA LEU A 147 2.88 -3.64 -44.76
C LEU A 147 2.04 -2.41 -45.12
N ASP A 148 1.00 -2.59 -45.93
CA ASP A 148 0.05 -1.56 -46.34
C ASP A 148 -0.68 -0.99 -45.10
N ARG A 149 -1.23 -1.85 -44.23
CA ARG A 149 -1.82 -1.40 -42.95
C ARG A 149 -0.83 -0.66 -42.04
N LEU A 150 0.41 -1.11 -41.95
CA LEU A 150 1.45 -0.44 -41.17
C LEU A 150 1.87 0.91 -41.79
N GLN A 151 1.70 1.09 -43.10
CA GLN A 151 1.85 2.38 -43.77
C GLN A 151 0.65 3.30 -43.49
N GLU A 152 -0.58 2.79 -43.52
CA GLU A 152 -1.79 3.54 -43.11
C GLU A 152 -1.70 4.01 -41.65
N GLU A 153 -1.30 3.12 -40.73
CA GLU A 153 -1.06 3.45 -39.32
C GLU A 153 0.07 4.48 -39.17
N LYS A 154 1.18 4.34 -39.92
CA LYS A 154 2.27 5.30 -39.92
C LYS A 154 1.82 6.68 -40.40
N GLU A 155 1.07 6.77 -41.51
CA GLU A 155 0.56 8.07 -41.98
C GLU A 155 -0.45 8.68 -41.00
N ILE A 156 -1.27 7.87 -40.31
CA ILE A 156 -2.16 8.38 -39.26
C ILE A 156 -1.33 8.99 -38.12
N LEU A 157 -0.28 8.30 -37.66
CA LEU A 157 0.61 8.79 -36.61
C LEU A 157 1.43 10.02 -37.04
N GLU A 158 1.87 10.10 -38.29
CA GLU A 158 2.54 11.30 -38.84
C GLU A 158 1.55 12.49 -38.93
N ARG A 159 0.32 12.25 -39.40
CA ARG A 159 -0.76 13.26 -39.40
C ARG A 159 -1.23 13.65 -38.00
N GLU A 160 -1.02 12.82 -36.98
CA GLU A 160 -1.22 13.19 -35.55
C GLU A 160 -0.02 13.94 -34.98
N TYR A 161 1.20 13.61 -35.39
CA TYR A 161 2.42 14.35 -35.02
C TYR A 161 2.41 15.78 -35.58
N GLU A 162 1.98 15.96 -36.84
CA GLU A 162 1.77 17.28 -37.46
C GLU A 162 0.65 18.12 -36.81
N ARG A 163 -0.26 17.49 -36.05
CA ARG A 163 -1.28 18.19 -35.24
C ARG A 163 -0.77 18.69 -33.90
N ILE A 164 0.45 18.32 -33.49
CA ILE A 164 1.09 18.87 -32.29
C ILE A 164 1.51 20.32 -32.61
N PRO A 165 1.02 21.34 -31.87
CA PRO A 165 1.35 22.73 -32.18
C PRO A 165 2.87 22.99 -32.10
N ASN A 166 3.41 23.65 -33.13
CA ASN A 166 4.83 24.00 -33.22
C ASN A 166 5.33 24.68 -31.93
N LEU A 167 6.58 24.43 -31.53
CA LEU A 167 7.17 24.98 -30.29
C LEU A 167 6.99 26.51 -30.19
N ALA A 168 7.10 27.24 -31.30
CA ALA A 168 6.92 28.69 -31.33
C ALA A 168 5.49 29.18 -30.98
N GLU A 169 4.46 28.33 -31.12
CA GLU A 169 3.10 28.63 -30.64
C GLU A 169 2.89 28.25 -29.18
N LEU A 170 3.50 27.13 -28.75
CA LEU A 170 3.51 26.73 -27.34
C LEU A 170 4.26 27.75 -26.49
N ASP A 171 5.40 28.29 -26.96
CA ASP A 171 6.14 29.37 -26.29
C ASP A 171 5.34 30.67 -26.22
N LYS A 172 4.58 31.02 -27.27
CA LYS A 172 3.68 32.19 -27.24
C LYS A 172 2.56 31.99 -26.20
N LYS A 173 1.91 30.83 -26.19
CA LYS A 173 0.88 30.50 -25.19
C LYS A 173 1.46 30.45 -23.77
N ALA A 174 2.67 29.93 -23.60
CA ALA A 174 3.38 29.90 -22.32
C ALA A 174 3.82 31.28 -21.82
N LYS A 175 4.14 32.23 -22.71
CA LYS A 175 4.40 33.63 -22.35
C LYS A 175 3.12 34.34 -21.90
N MET A 176 2.04 34.26 -22.70
CA MET A 176 0.73 34.80 -22.32
C MET A 176 0.24 34.25 -20.98
N LEU A 177 0.44 32.95 -20.71
CA LEU A 177 0.08 32.33 -19.43
C LEU A 177 0.98 32.76 -18.26
N LYS A 178 2.28 33.05 -18.50
CA LYS A 178 3.15 33.63 -17.47
C LYS A 178 2.73 35.05 -17.13
N GLU A 179 2.43 35.87 -18.13
CA GLU A 179 1.95 37.25 -17.98
C GLU A 179 0.64 37.29 -17.17
N THR A 180 -0.37 36.48 -17.53
CA THR A 180 -1.62 36.40 -16.74
C THR A 180 -1.42 35.82 -15.34
N CYS A 181 -0.51 34.86 -15.15
CA CYS A 181 -0.13 34.39 -13.81
C CYS A 181 0.59 35.45 -12.97
N GLU A 182 1.38 36.34 -13.59
CA GLU A 182 2.02 37.46 -12.90
C GLU A 182 1.02 38.57 -12.54
N ASP A 183 0.04 38.86 -13.40
CA ASP A 183 -1.02 39.81 -13.08
C ASP A 183 -1.97 39.30 -11.99
N LEU A 184 -2.36 38.02 -12.03
CA LEU A 184 -3.10 37.38 -10.92
C LEU A 184 -2.29 37.32 -9.61
N ARG A 185 -0.96 37.27 -9.68
CA ARG A 185 -0.09 37.41 -8.48
C ARG A 185 -0.08 38.83 -7.94
N LYS A 186 -0.05 39.86 -8.82
CA LYS A 186 -0.14 41.28 -8.42
C LYS A 186 -1.50 41.55 -7.76
N GLU A 187 -2.59 41.09 -8.36
CA GLU A 187 -3.93 41.25 -7.80
C GLU A 187 -4.08 40.49 -6.47
N SER A 188 -3.56 39.26 -6.37
CA SER A 188 -3.54 38.50 -5.11
C SER A 188 -2.70 39.19 -4.02
N ALA A 189 -1.61 39.86 -4.38
CA ALA A 189 -0.81 40.65 -3.45
C ALA A 189 -1.56 41.92 -2.99
N GLN A 190 -2.25 42.62 -3.90
CA GLN A 190 -3.09 43.78 -3.57
C GLN A 190 -4.23 43.39 -2.62
N ARG A 191 -5.02 42.35 -2.94
CA ARG A 191 -6.11 41.91 -2.05
C ARG A 191 -5.61 41.39 -0.70
N LYS A 192 -4.40 40.83 -0.62
CA LYS A 192 -3.76 40.48 0.67
C LYS A 192 -3.39 41.73 1.48
N LEU A 193 -3.01 42.83 0.82
CA LEU A 193 -2.75 44.11 1.47
C LEU A 193 -4.05 44.74 1.99
N GLU A 194 -5.10 44.76 1.17
CA GLU A 194 -6.44 45.23 1.54
C GLU A 194 -7.01 44.44 2.73
N ILE A 195 -6.86 43.10 2.74
CA ILE A 195 -7.27 42.26 3.86
C ILE A 195 -6.49 42.61 5.14
N LYS A 196 -5.18 42.89 5.04
CA LYS A 196 -4.39 43.33 6.21
C LYS A 196 -4.88 44.66 6.77
N THR A 197 -5.03 45.68 5.93
CA THR A 197 -5.53 46.99 6.38
C THR A 197 -6.94 46.88 6.98
N LEU A 198 -7.81 46.05 6.41
CA LEU A 198 -9.15 45.81 6.95
C LEU A 198 -9.14 45.02 8.27
N SER A 199 -8.18 44.11 8.49
CA SER A 199 -8.02 43.48 9.81
C SER A 199 -7.46 44.44 10.86
N GLU A 200 -6.50 45.28 10.48
CA GLU A 200 -5.90 46.29 11.36
C GLU A 200 -6.94 47.35 11.77
N ASP A 201 -7.79 47.81 10.85
CA ASP A 201 -8.96 48.66 11.14
C ASP A 201 -9.98 47.97 12.07
N LEU A 202 -10.24 46.68 11.88
CA LEU A 202 -11.23 45.93 12.68
C LEU A 202 -10.70 45.70 14.11
N GLU A 203 -9.42 45.37 14.28
CA GLU A 203 -8.76 45.29 15.59
C GLU A 203 -8.73 46.66 16.29
N PHE A 204 -8.39 47.74 15.57
CA PHE A 204 -8.47 49.10 16.11
C PHE A 204 -9.90 49.44 16.57
N LYS A 205 -10.93 49.05 15.81
CA LYS A 205 -12.33 49.25 16.20
C LYS A 205 -12.75 48.39 17.40
N GLN A 206 -12.26 47.15 17.53
CA GLN A 206 -12.49 46.35 18.74
C GLN A 206 -11.78 46.92 19.98
N ILE A 207 -10.59 47.50 19.82
CA ILE A 207 -9.90 48.23 20.90
C ILE A 207 -10.65 49.50 21.29
N GLN A 208 -11.20 50.24 20.31
CA GLN A 208 -12.04 51.40 20.56
C GLN A 208 -13.32 51.01 21.33
N VAL A 209 -14.07 50.00 20.87
CA VAL A 209 -15.30 49.54 21.54
C VAL A 209 -15.04 49.08 22.98
N LYS A 210 -13.93 48.35 23.24
CA LYS A 210 -13.57 47.96 24.62
C LYS A 210 -13.33 49.15 25.54
N LYS A 211 -12.68 50.22 25.04
CA LYS A 211 -12.50 51.46 25.82
C LYS A 211 -13.83 52.13 26.11
N GLU A 212 -14.72 52.20 25.12
CA GLU A 212 -16.08 52.75 25.30
C GLU A 212 -16.92 51.91 26.29
N GLU A 213 -16.77 50.58 26.30
CA GLU A 213 -17.36 49.68 27.31
C GLU A 213 -16.78 49.87 28.72
N ASP A 214 -15.48 50.10 28.86
CA ASP A 214 -14.83 50.31 30.16
C ASP A 214 -15.10 51.71 30.73
N GLU A 215 -15.15 52.74 29.88
CA GLU A 215 -15.63 54.07 30.27
C GLU A 215 -17.10 54.04 30.72
N LEU A 216 -17.95 53.23 30.06
CA LEU A 216 -19.34 53.05 30.46
C LEU A 216 -19.46 52.38 31.85
N LYS A 217 -18.61 51.40 32.16
CA LYS A 217 -18.53 50.77 33.50
C LYS A 217 -18.16 51.80 34.57
N ALA A 218 -17.09 52.57 34.34
CA ALA A 218 -16.66 53.63 35.26
C ALA A 218 -17.74 54.71 35.47
N LYS A 219 -18.56 55.01 34.45
CA LYS A 219 -19.72 55.91 34.58
C LYS A 219 -20.87 55.31 35.37
N LEU A 220 -21.10 54.00 35.30
CA LEU A 220 -22.09 53.31 36.13
C LEU A 220 -21.65 53.26 37.59
N GLU A 221 -20.39 52.97 37.88
CA GLU A 221 -19.81 52.98 39.23
C GLU A 221 -19.90 54.37 39.89
N GLN A 222 -19.56 55.44 39.14
CA GLN A 222 -19.80 56.82 39.58
C GLN A 222 -21.28 57.10 39.87
N GLN A 223 -22.20 56.48 39.12
CA GLN A 223 -23.64 56.59 39.35
C GLN A 223 -24.14 55.76 40.55
N GLU A 224 -23.38 54.80 41.06
CA GLU A 224 -23.74 54.08 42.30
C GLU A 224 -23.25 54.84 43.53
N PHE A 225 -22.01 55.34 43.49
CA PHE A 225 -21.45 56.19 44.56
C PHE A 225 -22.33 57.43 44.86
N LEU A 226 -22.84 58.09 43.80
CA LEU A 226 -23.76 59.23 43.92
C LEU A 226 -25.18 58.86 44.41
N LYS A 227 -25.56 57.57 44.43
CA LYS A 227 -26.83 57.12 45.06
C LYS A 227 -26.64 56.93 46.56
N ASP A 228 -25.49 56.41 46.99
CA ASP A 228 -25.26 56.07 48.40
C ASP A 228 -25.10 57.30 49.31
N GLU A 229 -24.54 58.41 48.81
CA GLU A 229 -24.57 59.70 49.53
C GLU A 229 -25.99 60.24 49.72
N LEU A 230 -26.88 60.04 48.73
CA LEU A 230 -28.25 60.55 48.77
C LEU A 230 -29.16 59.83 49.79
N VAL A 231 -28.80 58.59 50.18
CA VAL A 231 -29.62 57.73 51.03
C VAL A 231 -29.54 58.11 52.53
N GLN A 232 -28.48 58.79 52.97
CA GLN A 232 -28.22 58.96 54.42
C GLN A 232 -29.10 60.00 55.14
N LEU A 233 -29.87 60.84 54.42
CA LEU A 233 -30.46 62.08 54.98
C LEU A 233 -31.98 62.25 54.91
N HIS A 234 -32.77 61.28 54.41
CA HIS A 234 -34.22 61.52 54.25
C HIS A 234 -35.20 60.36 54.57
N ASN A 235 -35.65 60.35 55.83
CA ASN A 235 -36.91 59.76 56.35
C ASN A 235 -36.96 58.23 56.57
N ILE A 236 -36.68 57.82 57.81
CA ILE A 236 -36.63 56.42 58.28
C ILE A 236 -37.96 55.62 58.24
N PRO A 237 -39.15 56.13 58.66
CA PRO A 237 -40.28 55.23 58.98
C PRO A 237 -41.13 54.71 57.81
N ALA A 238 -41.10 55.32 56.62
CA ALA A 238 -42.14 55.10 55.59
C ALA A 238 -41.76 54.12 54.47
N GLN A 239 -40.48 53.83 54.28
CA GLN A 239 -40.00 53.15 53.06
C GLN A 239 -40.17 51.61 53.09
N VAL A 240 -40.12 51.01 54.29
CA VAL A 240 -40.09 49.56 54.53
C VAL A 240 -41.21 48.80 53.79
N ALA A 241 -42.41 49.38 53.69
CA ALA A 241 -43.55 48.77 53.02
C ALA A 241 -43.38 48.64 51.49
N LYS A 242 -42.63 49.55 50.83
CA LYS A 242 -42.41 49.54 49.38
C LYS A 242 -41.20 48.70 48.97
N ASP A 243 -40.17 48.61 49.82
CA ASP A 243 -38.97 47.87 49.47
C ASP A 243 -39.18 46.35 49.57
N MET A 244 -40.08 45.87 50.44
CA MET A 244 -40.53 44.47 50.45
C MET A 244 -41.09 44.02 49.08
N GLU A 245 -41.81 44.90 48.39
CA GLU A 245 -42.38 44.62 47.07
C GLU A 245 -41.30 44.63 45.95
N LYS A 246 -40.31 45.53 46.04
CA LYS A 246 -39.15 45.54 45.13
C LYS A 246 -38.26 44.31 45.32
N ILE A 247 -38.03 43.88 46.56
CA ILE A 247 -37.26 42.67 46.87
C ILE A 247 -37.94 41.45 46.24
N ASN A 248 -39.26 41.34 46.33
CA ASN A 248 -40.01 40.23 45.76
C ASN A 248 -39.97 40.18 44.21
N ARG A 249 -39.88 41.34 43.55
CA ARG A 249 -39.64 41.41 42.09
C ARG A 249 -38.22 40.96 41.73
N ARG A 250 -37.22 41.41 42.50
CA ARG A 250 -35.80 41.02 42.33
C ARG A 250 -35.59 39.52 42.56
N THR A 251 -36.23 38.88 43.54
CA THR A 251 -36.14 37.42 43.72
C THR A 251 -36.78 36.64 42.56
N VAL A 252 -37.88 37.12 41.97
CA VAL A 252 -38.46 36.52 40.76
C VAL A 252 -37.54 36.69 39.53
N GLU A 253 -36.82 37.81 39.42
CA GLU A 253 -35.82 38.03 38.38
C GLU A 253 -34.58 37.14 38.55
N VAL A 254 -34.07 37.01 39.78
CA VAL A 254 -32.97 36.08 40.12
C VAL A 254 -33.39 34.62 39.90
N GLN A 255 -34.62 34.22 40.23
CA GLN A 255 -35.13 32.89 39.90
C GLN A 255 -35.22 32.65 38.37
N LYS A 256 -35.47 33.70 37.57
CA LYS A 256 -35.42 33.61 36.11
C LYS A 256 -33.98 33.51 35.58
N THR A 257 -32.98 34.14 36.20
CA THR A 257 -31.57 33.98 35.78
C THR A 257 -31.02 32.62 36.21
N ILE A 258 -31.34 32.13 37.41
CA ILE A 258 -31.00 30.77 37.86
C ILE A 258 -31.56 29.73 36.87
N ARG A 259 -32.85 29.80 36.51
CA ARG A 259 -33.44 28.86 35.52
C ARG A 259 -32.80 28.95 34.13
N LYS A 260 -32.29 30.11 33.72
CA LYS A 260 -31.50 30.23 32.47
C LYS A 260 -30.14 29.55 32.60
N LEU A 261 -29.46 29.71 33.74
CA LEU A 261 -28.19 29.05 34.03
C LEU A 261 -28.35 27.52 34.16
N ASP A 262 -29.45 27.03 34.74
CA ASP A 262 -29.80 25.61 34.77
C ASP A 262 -29.97 25.03 33.35
N VAL A 263 -30.61 25.77 32.44
CA VAL A 263 -30.74 25.38 31.03
C VAL A 263 -29.38 25.36 30.34
N TYR A 264 -28.57 26.42 30.48
CA TYR A 264 -27.20 26.42 29.92
C TYR A 264 -26.32 25.31 30.51
N TYR A 265 -26.47 24.97 31.80
CA TYR A 265 -25.74 23.86 32.41
C TYR A 265 -26.20 22.50 31.88
N GLN A 266 -27.51 22.33 31.62
CA GLN A 266 -28.03 21.13 30.96
C GLN A 266 -27.54 21.02 29.51
N GLU A 267 -27.55 22.12 28.74
CA GLU A 267 -26.99 22.18 27.39
C GLU A 267 -25.51 21.80 27.39
N LEU A 268 -24.67 22.44 28.22
CA LEU A 268 -23.26 22.10 28.39
C LEU A 268 -23.04 20.65 28.84
N SER A 269 -23.89 20.10 29.73
CA SER A 269 -23.86 18.69 30.12
C SER A 269 -24.17 17.74 28.96
N THR A 270 -25.10 18.10 28.06
CA THR A 270 -25.37 17.30 26.86
C THR A 270 -24.22 17.38 25.84
N ILE A 271 -23.60 18.56 25.67
CA ILE A 271 -22.43 18.74 24.80
C ILE A 271 -21.24 17.92 25.32
N ALA A 272 -20.98 17.93 26.63
CA ALA A 272 -19.95 17.12 27.26
C ALA A 272 -20.17 15.61 27.02
N LYS A 273 -21.39 15.11 27.24
CA LYS A 273 -21.76 13.70 26.99
C LYS A 273 -21.64 13.30 25.51
N GLN A 274 -21.97 14.22 24.58
CA GLN A 274 -21.74 14.01 23.16
C GLN A 274 -20.23 13.98 22.81
N GLY A 275 -19.41 14.76 23.52
CA GLY A 275 -17.94 14.70 23.45
C GLY A 275 -17.39 13.35 23.91
N GLU A 276 -17.79 12.90 25.11
CA GLU A 276 -17.41 11.57 25.65
C GLU A 276 -17.81 10.42 24.72
N PHE A 277 -19.01 10.47 24.14
CA PHE A 277 -19.48 9.45 23.19
C PHE A 277 -18.62 9.43 21.91
N LYS A 278 -18.28 10.60 21.37
CA LYS A 278 -17.36 10.70 20.22
C LYS A 278 -15.96 10.15 20.56
N ILE A 279 -15.44 10.46 21.74
CA ILE A 279 -14.13 9.95 22.20
C ILE A 279 -14.14 8.41 22.30
N LYS A 280 -15.21 7.81 22.86
CA LYS A 280 -15.37 6.35 22.92
C LYS A 280 -15.38 5.73 21.52
N LYS A 281 -16.20 6.25 20.60
CA LYS A 281 -16.26 5.74 19.21
C LYS A 281 -14.92 5.85 18.48
N MET A 282 -14.18 6.95 18.67
CA MET A 282 -12.84 7.12 18.09
C MET A 282 -11.79 6.17 18.71
N MET A 283 -11.99 5.73 19.95
CA MET A 283 -11.16 4.70 20.59
C MET A 283 -11.50 3.29 20.08
N GLU A 284 -12.78 2.97 19.91
CA GLU A 284 -13.25 1.71 19.29
C GLU A 284 -12.71 1.57 17.85
N GLU A 285 -12.86 2.62 17.03
CA GLU A 285 -12.32 2.68 15.67
C GLU A 285 -10.80 2.54 15.63
N LYS A 286 -10.09 3.14 16.60
CA LYS A 286 -8.63 2.97 16.75
C LYS A 286 -8.26 1.53 17.07
N GLU A 287 -8.99 0.86 17.97
CA GLU A 287 -8.74 -0.53 18.34
C GLU A 287 -9.00 -1.50 17.18
N ASP A 288 -10.03 -1.26 16.37
CA ASP A 288 -10.28 -1.98 15.13
C ASP A 288 -9.12 -1.81 14.14
N ILE A 289 -8.65 -0.57 13.93
CA ILE A 289 -7.52 -0.26 13.05
C ILE A 289 -6.22 -0.93 13.54
N THR A 290 -5.95 -0.99 14.86
CA THR A 290 -4.78 -1.70 15.38
C THR A 290 -4.88 -3.21 15.17
N ARG A 291 -6.07 -3.82 15.38
CA ARG A 291 -6.28 -5.25 15.11
C ARG A 291 -6.15 -5.59 13.62
N GLU A 292 -6.59 -4.71 12.72
CA GLU A 292 -6.32 -4.83 11.29
C GLU A 292 -4.83 -4.72 10.94
N LEU A 293 -4.09 -3.82 11.61
CA LEU A 293 -2.65 -3.61 11.37
C LEU A 293 -1.83 -4.83 11.80
N GLU A 294 -2.10 -5.36 13.01
CA GLU A 294 -1.49 -6.58 13.53
C GLU A 294 -1.76 -7.79 12.62
N GLY A 295 -3.02 -7.96 12.17
CA GLY A 295 -3.37 -9.01 11.22
C GLY A 295 -2.66 -8.89 9.87
N LYS A 296 -2.44 -7.66 9.37
CA LYS A 296 -1.66 -7.40 8.15
C LYS A 296 -0.16 -7.64 8.35
N GLN A 297 0.40 -7.32 9.53
CA GLN A 297 1.79 -7.61 9.87
C GLN A 297 2.05 -9.12 9.93
N ALA A 298 1.23 -9.88 10.67
CA ALA A 298 1.35 -11.34 10.74
C ALA A 298 1.19 -12.03 9.37
N PHE A 299 0.35 -11.49 8.48
CA PHE A 299 0.25 -11.95 7.10
C PHE A 299 1.52 -11.69 6.29
N LEU A 300 2.15 -10.52 6.44
CA LEU A 300 3.42 -10.17 5.78
C LEU A 300 4.56 -11.07 6.27
N GLU A 301 4.72 -11.25 7.58
CA GLU A 301 5.74 -12.14 8.16
C GLU A 301 5.62 -13.58 7.62
N ASN A 302 4.40 -14.11 7.54
CA ASN A 302 4.13 -15.43 6.97
C ASN A 302 4.50 -15.48 5.47
N LYS A 303 4.27 -14.39 4.72
CA LYS A 303 4.69 -14.28 3.30
C LYS A 303 6.20 -14.16 3.12
N GLU A 304 6.91 -13.48 4.01
CA GLU A 304 8.36 -13.43 4.02
C GLU A 304 8.97 -14.79 4.39
N GLN A 305 8.41 -15.50 5.37
CA GLN A 305 8.80 -16.88 5.68
C GLN A 305 8.61 -17.83 4.48
N GLN A 306 7.46 -17.75 3.79
CA GLN A 306 7.21 -18.51 2.56
C GLN A 306 8.19 -18.14 1.44
N PHE A 307 8.50 -16.86 1.26
CA PHE A 307 9.49 -16.40 0.29
C PHE A 307 10.88 -16.97 0.60
N ASN A 308 11.35 -16.85 1.84
CA ASN A 308 12.64 -17.36 2.28
C ASN A 308 12.77 -18.89 2.13
N GLN A 309 11.69 -19.64 2.39
CA GLN A 309 11.63 -21.08 2.12
C GLN A 309 11.77 -21.38 0.62
N LEU A 310 11.04 -20.66 -0.25
CA LEU A 310 11.14 -20.80 -1.70
C LEU A 310 12.52 -20.41 -2.23
N THR A 311 13.15 -19.37 -1.70
CA THR A 311 14.54 -18.99 -2.04
C THR A 311 15.53 -20.10 -1.66
N LYS A 312 15.38 -20.72 -0.49
CA LYS A 312 16.22 -21.86 -0.08
C LYS A 312 16.03 -23.07 -1.01
N MET A 313 14.79 -23.38 -1.37
CA MET A 313 14.49 -24.46 -2.34
C MET A 313 15.07 -24.16 -3.73
N LEU A 314 15.06 -22.90 -4.19
CA LEU A 314 15.66 -22.49 -5.45
C LEU A 314 17.19 -22.63 -5.46
N LEU A 315 17.86 -22.35 -4.33
CA LEU A 315 19.31 -22.55 -4.19
C LEU A 315 19.67 -24.05 -4.25
N LEU A 316 18.97 -24.88 -3.48
CA LEU A 316 19.13 -26.34 -3.52
C LEU A 316 18.86 -26.92 -4.92
N ALA A 317 17.88 -26.39 -5.64
CA ALA A 317 17.61 -26.80 -7.02
C ALA A 317 18.77 -26.48 -7.97
N LYS A 318 19.42 -25.31 -7.82
CA LYS A 318 20.61 -24.94 -8.60
C LYS A 318 21.85 -25.78 -8.25
N GLU A 319 22.03 -26.12 -6.99
CA GLU A 319 23.10 -27.02 -6.54
C GLU A 319 22.91 -28.42 -7.13
N ASN A 320 21.68 -28.95 -7.09
CA ASN A 320 21.33 -30.22 -7.74
C ASN A 320 21.50 -30.19 -9.27
N GLU A 321 21.14 -29.07 -9.92
CA GLU A 321 21.36 -28.87 -11.37
C GLU A 321 22.86 -28.88 -11.71
N ALA A 322 23.69 -28.17 -10.94
CA ALA A 322 25.14 -28.16 -11.13
C ALA A 322 25.77 -29.54 -10.91
N MET A 323 25.30 -30.31 -9.91
CA MET A 323 25.71 -31.70 -9.70
C MET A 323 25.33 -32.59 -10.88
N ALA A 324 24.09 -32.50 -11.38
CA ALA A 324 23.62 -33.25 -12.54
C ALA A 324 24.41 -32.91 -13.83
N PHE A 325 24.82 -31.64 -14.02
CA PHE A 325 25.73 -31.26 -15.10
C PHE A 325 27.12 -31.88 -14.96
N SER A 326 27.66 -31.95 -13.74
CA SER A 326 28.94 -32.61 -13.46
C SER A 326 28.88 -34.12 -13.72
N GLU A 327 27.86 -34.80 -13.19
CA GLU A 327 27.61 -36.22 -13.45
C GLU A 327 27.48 -36.51 -14.95
N ARG A 328 26.66 -35.73 -15.66
CA ARG A 328 26.52 -35.83 -17.12
C ARG A 328 27.87 -35.66 -17.83
N ALA A 329 28.69 -34.68 -17.44
CA ALA A 329 30.00 -34.49 -18.04
C ALA A 329 30.92 -35.71 -17.84
N THR A 330 30.87 -36.37 -16.68
CA THR A 330 31.62 -37.62 -16.47
C THR A 330 31.07 -38.78 -17.30
N VAL A 331 29.75 -38.88 -17.47
CA VAL A 331 29.11 -39.90 -18.32
C VAL A 331 29.46 -39.68 -19.81
N ASP A 332 29.43 -38.44 -20.28
CA ASP A 332 29.83 -38.08 -21.65
C ASP A 332 31.32 -38.38 -21.91
N LEU A 333 32.21 -38.17 -20.93
CA LEU A 333 33.62 -38.57 -21.01
C LEU A 333 33.78 -40.10 -21.04
N ASN A 334 33.07 -40.84 -20.17
CA ASN A 334 33.08 -42.29 -20.16
C ASN A 334 32.55 -42.90 -21.47
N LEU A 335 31.52 -42.30 -22.07
CA LEU A 335 30.96 -42.71 -23.36
C LEU A 335 31.93 -42.42 -24.52
N ARG A 336 32.66 -41.30 -24.48
CA ARG A 336 33.76 -41.02 -25.43
C ARG A 336 34.88 -42.07 -25.30
N HIS A 337 35.28 -42.41 -24.06
CA HIS A 337 36.29 -43.43 -23.83
C HIS A 337 35.83 -44.81 -24.34
N ALA A 338 34.61 -45.24 -24.03
CA ALA A 338 34.03 -46.49 -24.50
C ALA A 338 33.89 -46.56 -26.03
N THR A 339 33.54 -45.44 -26.70
CA THR A 339 33.44 -45.40 -28.17
C THR A 339 34.81 -45.47 -28.85
N ILE A 340 35.85 -44.85 -28.27
CA ILE A 340 37.26 -45.00 -28.71
C ILE A 340 37.75 -46.44 -28.51
N GLN A 341 37.50 -47.05 -27.35
CA GLN A 341 37.84 -48.47 -27.12
C GLN A 341 37.16 -49.40 -28.11
N ARG A 342 35.87 -49.19 -28.41
CA ARG A 342 35.11 -49.94 -29.42
C ARG A 342 35.71 -49.79 -30.83
N GLN A 343 36.19 -48.60 -31.20
CA GLN A 343 36.89 -48.37 -32.46
C GLN A 343 38.21 -49.15 -32.52
N ALA A 344 39.04 -49.06 -31.48
CA ALA A 344 40.30 -49.81 -31.39
C ALA A 344 40.10 -51.34 -31.44
N GLN A 345 39.07 -51.86 -30.75
CA GLN A 345 38.67 -53.27 -30.83
C GLN A 345 38.20 -53.67 -32.23
N HIS A 346 37.40 -52.82 -32.89
CA HIS A 346 36.95 -53.07 -34.26
C HIS A 346 38.11 -53.09 -35.26
N GLU A 347 39.07 -52.17 -35.14
CA GLU A 347 40.30 -52.21 -35.93
C GLU A 347 41.11 -53.48 -35.67
N ALA A 348 41.26 -53.90 -34.42
CA ALA A 348 41.97 -55.13 -34.08
C ALA A 348 41.30 -56.37 -34.69
N LEU A 349 39.96 -56.43 -34.69
CA LEU A 349 39.20 -57.47 -35.38
C LEU A 349 39.40 -57.42 -36.90
N VAL A 350 39.40 -56.23 -37.52
CA VAL A 350 39.67 -56.08 -38.97
C VAL A 350 41.10 -56.49 -39.32
N ARG A 351 42.09 -56.20 -38.46
CA ARG A 351 43.47 -56.69 -38.63
C ARG A 351 43.52 -58.22 -38.54
N LYS A 352 42.90 -58.83 -37.52
CA LYS A 352 42.85 -60.30 -37.34
C LYS A 352 42.10 -61.02 -38.46
N GLN A 353 41.03 -60.43 -38.99
CA GLN A 353 40.32 -60.97 -40.16
C GLN A 353 41.21 -60.92 -41.42
N ARG A 354 41.96 -59.82 -41.64
CA ARG A 354 42.94 -59.72 -42.74
C ARG A 354 44.12 -60.70 -42.60
N GLU A 355 44.53 -61.03 -41.38
CA GLU A 355 45.53 -62.08 -41.11
C GLU A 355 44.96 -63.45 -41.49
N LYS A 356 43.80 -63.83 -40.93
CA LYS A 356 43.06 -65.06 -41.28
C LYS A 356 42.86 -65.21 -42.80
N ASP A 357 42.51 -64.14 -43.52
CA ASP A 357 42.30 -64.18 -44.97
C ASP A 357 43.59 -64.30 -45.80
N ARG A 358 44.77 -64.00 -45.22
CA ARG A 358 46.07 -64.37 -45.79
C ARG A 358 46.37 -65.84 -45.51
N ASP A 359 46.16 -66.30 -44.28
CA ASP A 359 46.45 -67.67 -43.87
C ASP A 359 45.57 -68.67 -44.64
N LEU A 360 44.29 -68.35 -44.85
CA LEU A 360 43.38 -69.16 -45.67
C LEU A 360 43.80 -69.22 -47.16
N LYS A 361 44.44 -68.15 -47.69
CA LYS A 361 45.07 -68.19 -49.02
C LYS A 361 46.35 -69.03 -49.04
N ASN A 362 47.14 -68.98 -47.97
CA ASN A 362 48.34 -69.81 -47.82
C ASN A 362 47.96 -71.31 -47.73
N VAL A 363 46.95 -71.65 -46.93
CA VAL A 363 46.38 -73.01 -46.86
C VAL A 363 45.91 -73.47 -48.24
N LYS A 364 45.11 -72.67 -48.97
CA LYS A 364 44.68 -73.02 -50.33
C LYS A 364 45.83 -73.21 -51.32
N LYS A 365 46.93 -72.48 -51.17
CA LYS A 365 48.15 -72.69 -51.97
C LYS A 365 48.81 -74.03 -51.62
N LEU A 366 48.89 -74.37 -50.33
CA LEU A 366 49.42 -75.66 -49.87
C LEU A 366 48.52 -76.84 -50.27
N GLU A 367 47.19 -76.70 -50.22
CA GLU A 367 46.22 -77.69 -50.71
C GLU A 367 46.39 -77.96 -52.21
N LEU A 368 46.61 -76.93 -53.02
CA LEU A 368 46.89 -77.08 -54.46
C LEU A 368 48.27 -77.71 -54.72
N GLN A 369 49.28 -77.40 -53.92
CA GLN A 369 50.60 -78.05 -54.01
C GLN A 369 50.54 -79.53 -53.57
N LEU A 370 49.79 -79.85 -52.51
CA LEU A 370 49.51 -81.22 -52.08
C LEU A 370 48.77 -81.99 -53.17
N LYS A 371 47.76 -81.38 -53.80
CA LYS A 371 47.07 -82.02 -54.93
C LYS A 371 48.02 -82.28 -56.10
N ALA A 372 48.83 -81.31 -56.51
CA ALA A 372 49.79 -81.50 -57.58
C ALA A 372 50.81 -82.61 -57.27
N ALA A 373 51.24 -82.76 -56.00
CA ALA A 373 52.09 -83.86 -55.56
C ALA A 373 51.36 -85.22 -55.61
N ASN A 374 50.08 -85.27 -55.21
CA ASN A 374 49.25 -86.49 -55.31
C ASN A 374 48.98 -86.88 -56.76
N ASP A 375 48.64 -85.92 -57.63
CA ASP A 375 48.43 -86.15 -59.07
C ASP A 375 49.73 -86.66 -59.73
N ALA A 376 50.90 -86.15 -59.32
CA ALA A 376 52.21 -86.65 -59.75
C ALA A 376 52.54 -88.05 -59.21
N LEU A 377 52.17 -88.37 -57.97
CA LEU A 377 52.31 -89.71 -57.40
C LEU A 377 51.43 -90.73 -58.14
N LEU A 378 50.20 -90.35 -58.50
CA LEU A 378 49.28 -91.16 -59.30
C LEU A 378 49.83 -91.37 -60.73
N HIS A 379 50.52 -90.38 -61.30
CA HIS A 379 51.26 -90.54 -62.55
C HIS A 379 52.43 -91.53 -62.42
N ILE A 380 53.19 -91.50 -61.32
CA ILE A 380 54.25 -92.48 -61.06
C ILE A 380 53.69 -93.89 -60.86
N GLN A 381 52.54 -94.04 -60.18
CA GLN A 381 51.85 -95.31 -60.02
C GLN A 381 51.39 -95.89 -61.38
N THR A 382 50.77 -95.08 -62.24
CA THR A 382 50.39 -95.54 -63.60
C THR A 382 51.58 -95.82 -64.52
N ILE A 383 52.76 -95.25 -64.26
CA ILE A 383 54.01 -95.66 -64.92
C ILE A 383 54.49 -97.02 -64.38
N PHE A 384 54.41 -97.25 -63.06
CA PHE A 384 54.77 -98.51 -62.42
C PHE A 384 53.89 -99.67 -62.91
N GLU A 385 52.56 -99.49 -62.91
CA GLU A 385 51.59 -100.45 -63.46
C GLU A 385 51.87 -100.77 -64.95
N ARG A 386 52.33 -99.78 -65.73
CA ARG A 386 52.74 -100.00 -67.12
C ARG A 386 54.05 -100.79 -67.24
N ILE A 387 54.99 -100.61 -66.31
CA ILE A 387 56.24 -101.37 -66.26
C ILE A 387 55.98 -102.82 -65.82
N GLU A 388 55.05 -103.07 -64.88
CA GLU A 388 54.59 -104.43 -64.56
C GLU A 388 53.95 -105.10 -65.78
N ALA A 389 53.07 -104.41 -66.51
CA ALA A 389 52.48 -104.91 -67.75
C ALA A 389 53.52 -105.12 -68.88
N GLU A 390 54.58 -104.31 -68.94
CA GLU A 390 55.72 -104.50 -69.86
C GLU A 390 56.62 -105.68 -69.44
N MET A 391 56.65 -106.05 -68.16
CA MET A 391 57.37 -107.25 -67.66
C MET A 391 56.60 -108.56 -67.90
N ASP A 392 55.27 -108.56 -67.73
CA ASP A 392 54.42 -109.74 -68.01
C ASP A 392 54.26 -110.04 -69.52
N ALA A 393 54.63 -109.10 -70.40
CA ALA A 393 54.52 -109.22 -71.85
C ALA A 393 55.73 -109.89 -72.55
N LEU A 394 56.74 -110.39 -71.81
CA LEU A 394 57.93 -111.02 -72.38
C LEU A 394 57.87 -112.57 -72.33
N PRO A 395 58.09 -113.28 -73.44
CA PRO A 395 57.90 -114.73 -73.52
C PRO A 395 59.03 -115.52 -72.84
N LYS A 396 58.66 -116.49 -71.99
CA LYS A 396 59.57 -117.52 -71.47
C LYS A 396 59.33 -118.84 -72.20
N ILE A 397 60.22 -119.17 -73.13
CA ILE A 397 60.34 -120.51 -73.72
C ILE A 397 61.83 -120.86 -73.76
N ASP A 398 62.24 -121.87 -72.99
CA ASP A 398 63.05 -122.96 -73.51
C ASP A 398 62.98 -124.18 -72.57
N GLY A 399 63.29 -125.40 -73.07
CA GLY A 399 63.41 -126.60 -72.22
C GLY A 399 62.63 -127.85 -72.63
N VAL A 400 62.49 -128.16 -73.92
CA VAL A 400 61.90 -129.44 -74.39
C VAL A 400 62.89 -130.60 -74.15
N LEU A 401 62.98 -131.11 -72.91
CA LEU A 401 63.86 -132.22 -72.54
C LEU A 401 63.36 -133.02 -71.30
N LEU A 402 62.26 -133.76 -71.44
CA LEU A 402 61.81 -134.72 -70.40
C LEU A 402 61.44 -136.13 -70.90
N GLU A 403 61.00 -136.29 -72.15
CA GLU A 403 60.51 -137.58 -72.69
C GLU A 403 61.62 -138.57 -73.12
N ARG A 404 62.90 -138.23 -72.90
CA ARG A 404 64.05 -139.12 -73.21
C ARG A 404 64.96 -139.41 -72.00
N ARG A 405 64.41 -139.39 -70.79
CA ARG A 405 65.14 -139.81 -69.57
C ARG A 405 64.31 -140.70 -68.61
N MET A 406 63.39 -141.49 -69.17
CA MET A 406 62.74 -142.63 -68.50
C MET A 406 63.02 -143.98 -69.19
N GLU A 407 64.02 -144.05 -70.08
CA GLU A 407 64.50 -145.30 -70.68
C GLU A 407 65.36 -146.16 -69.72
N LEU A 408 65.22 -145.93 -68.41
CA LEU A 408 65.64 -146.81 -67.32
C LEU A 408 64.42 -147.36 -66.56
N HIS A 409 63.37 -147.69 -67.33
CA HIS A 409 62.23 -148.52 -66.91
C HIS A 409 61.85 -149.54 -67.99
N GLN A 410 62.88 -150.08 -68.66
CA GLN A 410 62.82 -151.35 -69.39
C GLN A 410 63.60 -152.41 -68.58
N GLU A 411 63.31 -153.70 -68.86
CA GLU A 411 64.16 -154.85 -68.50
C GLU A 411 64.32 -155.22 -67.00
N VAL A 412 63.19 -155.44 -66.31
CA VAL A 412 63.12 -156.47 -65.23
C VAL A 412 61.94 -157.42 -65.44
N GLU A 413 60.73 -156.92 -65.69
CA GLU A 413 59.52 -157.77 -65.81
C GLU A 413 59.31 -158.39 -67.20
N ALA A 414 60.40 -158.71 -67.91
CA ALA A 414 60.39 -159.51 -69.13
C ALA A 414 60.39 -161.04 -68.86
N ILE A 415 60.10 -161.47 -67.63
CA ILE A 415 59.96 -162.88 -67.24
C ILE A 415 58.59 -163.13 -66.59
N GLN A 416 57.54 -163.12 -67.42
CA GLN A 416 56.33 -163.99 -67.40
C GLN A 416 55.24 -163.38 -68.30
N ARG A 417 54.71 -164.03 -69.35
CA ARG A 417 54.92 -165.39 -69.90
C ARG A 417 54.58 -165.38 -71.41
N ASN A 418 55.17 -166.27 -72.20
CA ASN A 418 55.18 -166.22 -73.68
C ASN A 418 54.05 -167.04 -74.41
N LEU A 419 53.57 -166.49 -75.54
CA LEU A 419 53.42 -167.12 -76.89
C LEU A 419 52.36 -168.24 -77.23
N ALA A 420 51.47 -167.96 -78.22
CA ALA A 420 50.80 -168.84 -79.26
C ALA A 420 49.71 -168.03 -80.05
N GLN A 421 49.29 -168.14 -81.34
CA GLN A 421 49.60 -168.90 -82.59
C GLN A 421 48.81 -170.22 -82.90
N GLN A 422 48.26 -170.52 -84.11
CA GLN A 422 47.88 -169.71 -85.32
C GLN A 422 46.95 -170.44 -86.37
N GLN A 423 46.16 -169.67 -87.14
CA GLN A 423 45.43 -169.81 -88.47
C GLN A 423 45.29 -171.15 -89.31
N THR A 424 44.11 -171.36 -90.01
CA THR A 424 43.83 -171.78 -91.45
C THR A 424 42.75 -172.90 -91.85
N LEU A 425 41.82 -172.53 -92.79
CA LEU A 425 41.18 -173.12 -94.05
C LEU A 425 40.46 -174.53 -94.33
N THR A 426 39.29 -174.46 -95.06
CA THR A 426 38.70 -175.19 -96.28
C THR A 426 37.93 -176.58 -96.43
N GLU A 427 36.80 -176.52 -97.22
CA GLU A 427 36.25 -177.38 -98.36
C GLU A 427 35.24 -178.62 -98.33
N VAL A 428 34.18 -178.56 -99.20
CA VAL A 428 33.52 -179.53 -100.18
C VAL A 428 32.93 -180.93 -99.75
N GLU A 429 32.00 -181.64 -100.45
CA GLU A 429 30.67 -181.40 -101.09
C GLU A 429 30.05 -182.73 -101.69
N ALA A 430 28.80 -182.72 -102.19
CA ALA A 430 28.18 -183.58 -103.25
C ALA A 430 27.81 -185.10 -103.10
N HIS A 431 26.54 -185.41 -102.76
CA HIS A 431 25.76 -186.55 -103.36
C HIS A 431 24.23 -186.27 -103.34
N MET A 432 23.81 -185.18 -103.98
CA MET A 432 22.52 -184.51 -103.70
C MET A 432 21.31 -184.95 -104.56
N VAL A 433 21.51 -185.82 -105.55
CA VAL A 433 20.80 -185.70 -106.84
C VAL A 433 19.35 -186.21 -106.87
N GLU A 434 18.95 -187.20 -106.07
CA GLU A 434 17.59 -187.78 -106.15
C GLU A 434 16.50 -187.00 -105.37
N GLN A 435 16.87 -186.08 -104.47
CA GLN A 435 15.87 -185.26 -103.73
C GLN A 435 15.30 -184.10 -104.55
N CYS A 436 16.06 -183.56 -105.50
CA CYS A 436 15.78 -182.27 -106.15
C CYS A 436 14.44 -182.19 -106.90
N ILE A 437 13.86 -183.32 -107.33
CA ILE A 437 12.60 -183.37 -108.10
C ILE A 437 11.38 -182.98 -107.24
N VAL A 438 11.46 -183.10 -105.90
CA VAL A 438 10.36 -182.72 -104.99
C VAL A 438 10.39 -181.22 -104.64
N GLU A 439 11.58 -180.63 -104.58
CA GLU A 439 11.79 -179.24 -104.11
C GLU A 439 11.33 -178.19 -105.13
N GLU A 440 11.50 -178.46 -106.43
CA GLU A 440 11.12 -177.52 -107.51
C GLU A 440 9.63 -177.13 -107.47
N GLN A 441 8.75 -178.05 -107.04
CA GLN A 441 7.31 -177.80 -106.92
C GLN A 441 6.92 -176.92 -105.71
N GLN A 442 7.83 -176.71 -104.75
CA GLN A 442 7.62 -175.79 -103.63
C GLN A 442 7.95 -174.35 -104.02
N PHE A 443 9.13 -174.11 -104.62
CA PHE A 443 9.62 -172.77 -104.97
C PHE A 443 8.68 -171.97 -105.89
N ILE A 444 7.93 -172.64 -106.77
CA ILE A 444 6.94 -171.98 -107.66
C ILE A 444 5.82 -171.28 -106.86
N LYS A 445 5.42 -171.83 -105.70
CA LYS A 445 4.37 -171.22 -104.84
C LYS A 445 4.91 -170.02 -104.06
N GLU A 446 6.13 -170.13 -103.56
CA GLU A 446 6.80 -169.04 -102.85
C GLU A 446 6.99 -167.82 -103.78
N GLN A 447 7.39 -168.05 -105.04
CA GLN A 447 7.52 -166.98 -106.03
C GLN A 447 6.22 -166.19 -106.25
N THR A 448 5.05 -166.83 -106.16
CA THR A 448 3.77 -166.10 -106.28
C THR A 448 3.48 -165.22 -105.06
N GLN A 449 3.78 -165.69 -103.86
CA GLN A 449 3.57 -164.92 -102.62
C GLN A 449 4.47 -163.68 -102.56
N CYS A 450 5.75 -163.82 -102.88
CA CYS A 450 6.70 -162.70 -102.90
C CYS A 450 6.31 -161.56 -103.88
N ARG A 451 5.53 -161.86 -104.93
CA ARG A 451 5.01 -160.85 -105.87
C ARG A 451 3.87 -160.04 -105.25
N GLU A 452 2.97 -160.68 -104.51
CA GLU A 452 1.88 -159.97 -103.82
C GLU A 452 2.46 -159.03 -102.74
N ASP A 453 3.40 -159.52 -101.94
CA ASP A 453 4.11 -158.73 -100.93
C ASP A 453 4.81 -157.50 -101.52
N LEU A 454 5.49 -157.63 -102.67
CA LEU A 454 6.10 -156.50 -103.37
C LEU A 454 5.09 -155.40 -103.72
N THR A 455 3.88 -155.76 -104.16
CA THR A 455 2.83 -154.76 -104.43
C THR A 455 2.31 -154.10 -103.15
N ASN A 456 2.17 -154.86 -102.06
CA ASN A 456 1.74 -154.36 -100.76
C ASN A 456 2.77 -153.39 -100.15
N PHE A 457 4.06 -153.73 -100.17
CA PHE A 457 5.14 -152.86 -99.69
C PHE A 457 5.25 -151.58 -100.54
N THR A 458 5.09 -151.67 -101.86
CA THR A 458 5.08 -150.49 -102.74
C THR A 458 3.95 -149.53 -102.38
N ARG A 459 2.74 -150.05 -102.14
CA ARG A 459 1.58 -149.25 -101.70
C ARG A 459 1.79 -148.62 -100.32
N LEU A 460 2.41 -149.35 -99.38
CA LEU A 460 2.72 -148.85 -98.05
C LEU A 460 3.77 -147.72 -98.10
N ALA A 461 4.80 -147.86 -98.94
CA ALA A 461 5.82 -146.85 -99.16
C ALA A 461 5.24 -145.54 -99.73
N GLN A 462 4.30 -145.64 -100.68
CA GLN A 462 3.57 -144.48 -101.21
C GLN A 462 2.83 -143.72 -100.10
N ILE A 463 2.02 -144.43 -99.29
CA ILE A 463 1.27 -143.84 -98.17
C ILE A 463 2.21 -143.17 -97.15
N LYS A 464 3.35 -143.79 -96.83
CA LYS A 464 4.35 -143.20 -95.94
C LYS A 464 5.08 -142.00 -96.55
N SER A 465 5.13 -141.90 -97.87
CA SER A 465 5.59 -140.69 -98.57
C SER A 465 4.59 -139.55 -98.44
N ASP A 466 3.30 -139.82 -98.68
CA ASP A 466 2.24 -138.81 -98.59
C ASP A 466 2.05 -138.29 -97.15
N GLU A 467 2.15 -139.17 -96.15
CA GLU A 467 2.19 -138.80 -94.73
C GLU A 467 3.36 -137.86 -94.41
N ARG A 468 4.57 -138.18 -94.89
CA ARG A 468 5.79 -137.40 -94.65
C ARG A 468 5.63 -135.98 -95.21
N ASP A 469 5.09 -135.89 -96.42
CA ASP A 469 4.94 -134.63 -97.14
C ASP A 469 3.79 -133.78 -96.57
N GLN A 470 2.71 -134.42 -96.10
CA GLN A 470 1.66 -133.74 -95.33
C GLN A 470 2.21 -133.20 -94.00
N LYS A 471 3.00 -134.00 -93.26
CA LYS A 471 3.68 -133.57 -92.01
C LYS A 471 4.67 -132.44 -92.27
N ALA A 472 5.42 -132.48 -93.37
CA ALA A 472 6.33 -131.41 -93.78
C ALA A 472 5.58 -130.10 -94.11
N ARG A 473 4.48 -130.16 -94.87
CA ARG A 473 3.60 -129.01 -95.15
C ARG A 473 3.00 -128.41 -93.87
N LEU A 474 2.61 -129.25 -92.91
CA LEU A 474 2.14 -128.80 -91.59
C LEU A 474 3.26 -128.15 -90.76
N LEU A 475 4.48 -128.72 -90.76
CA LEU A 475 5.66 -128.17 -90.10
C LEU A 475 6.01 -126.77 -90.63
N VAL A 476 5.97 -126.57 -91.96
CA VAL A 476 6.24 -125.26 -92.58
C VAL A 476 5.16 -124.24 -92.19
N LYS A 477 3.88 -124.61 -92.24
CA LYS A 477 2.77 -123.74 -91.79
C LYS A 477 2.90 -123.38 -90.30
N ALA A 478 3.27 -124.34 -89.45
CA ALA A 478 3.50 -124.10 -88.03
C ALA A 478 4.70 -123.15 -87.80
N LYS A 479 5.85 -123.42 -88.43
CA LYS A 479 7.05 -122.54 -88.36
C LYS A 479 6.75 -121.11 -88.81
N HIS A 480 6.00 -120.93 -89.90
CA HIS A 480 5.60 -119.60 -90.37
C HIS A 480 4.68 -118.89 -89.38
N ARG A 481 3.66 -119.58 -88.83
CA ARG A 481 2.78 -119.03 -87.80
C ARG A 481 3.54 -118.65 -86.52
N CYS A 482 4.49 -119.48 -86.06
CA CYS A 482 5.36 -119.16 -84.94
C CYS A 482 6.25 -117.95 -85.23
N HIS A 483 6.75 -117.80 -86.46
CA HIS A 483 7.56 -116.63 -86.84
C HIS A 483 6.75 -115.33 -86.79
N LEU A 484 5.51 -115.33 -87.31
CA LEU A 484 4.60 -114.18 -87.21
C LEU A 484 4.30 -113.81 -85.75
N ILE A 485 3.94 -114.80 -84.92
CA ILE A 485 3.70 -114.59 -83.48
C ILE A 485 4.95 -114.02 -82.77
N LEU A 486 6.16 -114.46 -83.15
CA LEU A 486 7.41 -113.92 -82.60
C LEU A 486 7.72 -112.49 -83.09
N GLN A 487 7.22 -112.08 -84.27
CA GLN A 487 7.28 -110.68 -84.70
C GLN A 487 6.27 -109.82 -83.91
N ASP A 488 5.03 -110.29 -83.77
CA ASP A 488 3.98 -109.61 -82.99
C ASP A 488 4.41 -109.40 -81.53
N ILE A 489 4.97 -110.44 -80.89
CA ILE A 489 5.53 -110.34 -79.52
C ILE A 489 6.59 -109.25 -79.45
N LYS A 490 7.57 -109.22 -80.37
CA LYS A 490 8.60 -108.16 -80.41
C LYS A 490 8.01 -106.76 -80.58
N ILE A 491 6.98 -106.60 -81.41
CA ILE A 491 6.28 -105.32 -81.60
C ILE A 491 5.56 -104.90 -80.30
N LYS A 492 4.91 -105.84 -79.60
CA LYS A 492 4.27 -105.58 -78.30
C LYS A 492 5.29 -105.29 -77.20
N ASP A 493 6.43 -105.98 -77.16
CA ASP A 493 7.51 -105.72 -76.20
C ASP A 493 8.12 -104.32 -76.39
N LEU A 494 8.35 -103.89 -77.64
CA LEU A 494 8.80 -102.53 -77.96
C LEU A 494 7.77 -101.48 -77.49
N SER A 495 6.48 -101.72 -77.74
CA SER A 495 5.39 -100.87 -77.24
C SER A 495 5.34 -100.83 -75.71
N ILE A 496 5.51 -101.97 -75.02
CA ILE A 496 5.57 -102.05 -73.56
C ILE A 496 6.78 -101.27 -73.01
N VAL A 497 7.93 -101.35 -73.66
CA VAL A 497 9.13 -100.55 -73.30
C VAL A 497 8.87 -99.06 -73.50
N GLU A 498 8.19 -98.66 -74.59
CA GLU A 498 7.83 -97.27 -74.83
C GLU A 498 6.81 -96.73 -73.80
N HIS A 499 5.78 -97.51 -73.46
CA HIS A 499 4.81 -97.16 -72.42
C HIS A 499 5.45 -97.10 -71.03
N LYS A 500 6.40 -98.00 -70.71
CA LYS A 500 7.22 -97.92 -69.49
C LYS A 500 8.05 -96.64 -69.45
N LYS A 501 8.73 -96.26 -70.54
CA LYS A 501 9.46 -94.99 -70.65
C LYS A 501 8.54 -93.78 -70.45
N LYS A 502 7.38 -93.76 -71.12
CA LYS A 502 6.34 -92.71 -70.96
C LYS A 502 5.84 -92.63 -69.51
N SER A 503 5.61 -93.76 -68.84
CA SER A 503 5.21 -93.79 -67.43
C SER A 503 6.28 -93.19 -66.50
N VAL A 504 7.57 -93.52 -66.71
CA VAL A 504 8.68 -92.93 -65.92
C VAL A 504 8.78 -91.41 -66.14
N ILE A 505 8.61 -90.93 -67.38
CA ILE A 505 8.61 -89.49 -67.69
C ILE A 505 7.43 -88.78 -67.00
N ILE A 506 6.24 -89.38 -67.04
CA ILE A 506 5.04 -88.82 -66.36
C ILE A 506 5.22 -88.80 -64.84
N LYS A 507 5.82 -89.83 -64.23
CA LYS A 507 6.12 -89.85 -62.79
C LYS A 507 7.10 -88.73 -62.40
N LYS A 508 8.22 -88.59 -63.11
CA LYS A 508 9.17 -87.49 -62.89
C LYS A 508 8.49 -86.13 -63.01
N ARG A 509 7.67 -85.92 -64.04
CA ARG A 509 6.91 -84.68 -64.21
C ARG A 509 5.91 -84.42 -63.08
N PHE A 510 5.32 -85.46 -62.50
CA PHE A 510 4.45 -85.34 -61.32
C PHE A 510 5.25 -85.01 -60.04
N GLU A 511 6.43 -85.61 -59.85
CA GLU A 511 7.37 -85.29 -58.77
C GLU A 511 7.86 -83.83 -58.87
N GLU A 512 8.19 -83.37 -60.08
CA GLU A 512 8.52 -81.97 -60.41
C GLU A 512 7.36 -81.02 -60.08
N PHE A 513 6.13 -81.34 -60.50
CA PHE A 513 4.95 -80.53 -60.18
C PHE A 513 4.63 -80.52 -58.68
N ALA A 514 4.82 -81.63 -57.95
CA ALA A 514 4.65 -81.68 -56.50
C ALA A 514 5.68 -80.78 -55.79
N ALA A 515 6.94 -80.82 -56.21
CA ALA A 515 7.99 -79.94 -55.69
C ALA A 515 7.69 -78.45 -55.94
N ILE A 516 7.20 -78.11 -57.14
CA ILE A 516 6.75 -76.74 -57.48
C ILE A 516 5.55 -76.35 -56.60
N TYR A 517 4.56 -77.23 -56.42
CA TYR A 517 3.41 -76.98 -55.55
C TYR A 517 3.84 -76.71 -54.10
N ASP A 518 4.77 -77.48 -53.53
CA ASP A 518 5.26 -77.24 -52.18
C ASP A 518 6.15 -75.99 -52.05
N ILE A 519 6.79 -75.52 -53.13
CA ILE A 519 7.41 -74.18 -53.16
C ILE A 519 6.32 -73.10 -53.11
N VAL A 520 5.31 -73.18 -53.99
CA VAL A 520 4.20 -72.21 -54.05
C VAL A 520 3.41 -72.20 -52.73
N ARG A 521 3.18 -73.36 -52.10
CA ARG A 521 2.51 -73.50 -50.80
C ARG A 521 3.33 -72.87 -49.66
N ARG A 522 4.65 -73.03 -49.66
CA ARG A 522 5.56 -72.37 -48.70
C ARG A 522 5.55 -70.86 -48.87
N GLU A 523 5.69 -70.36 -50.09
CA GLU A 523 5.62 -68.92 -50.37
C GLU A 523 4.24 -68.33 -50.06
N ARG A 524 3.13 -69.04 -50.36
CA ARG A 524 1.77 -68.65 -49.95
C ARG A 524 1.65 -68.50 -48.42
N ASN A 525 2.15 -69.48 -47.67
CA ASN A 525 2.09 -69.45 -46.20
C ASN A 525 3.00 -68.35 -45.61
N LYS A 526 4.18 -68.13 -46.20
CA LYS A 526 5.07 -67.00 -45.88
C LYS A 526 4.41 -65.65 -46.15
N CYS A 527 3.75 -65.48 -47.29
CA CYS A 527 2.96 -64.29 -47.60
C CYS A 527 1.76 -64.10 -46.65
N ALA A 528 1.09 -65.18 -46.24
CA ALA A 528 0.03 -65.12 -45.23
C ALA A 528 0.56 -64.66 -43.86
N ASN A 529 1.70 -65.18 -43.42
CA ASN A 529 2.35 -64.75 -42.17
C ASN A 529 2.84 -63.29 -42.23
N LEU A 530 3.37 -62.86 -43.39
CA LEU A 530 3.74 -61.45 -43.63
C LEU A 530 2.50 -60.54 -43.64
N LEU A 531 1.38 -60.99 -44.21
CA LEU A 531 0.11 -60.24 -44.17
C LEU A 531 -0.47 -60.16 -42.76
N GLN A 532 -0.39 -61.24 -41.97
CA GLN A 532 -0.85 -61.26 -40.57
C GLN A 532 -0.01 -60.32 -39.70
N THR A 533 1.32 -60.41 -39.79
CA THR A 533 2.23 -59.52 -39.05
C THR A 533 2.11 -58.06 -39.51
N ALA A 534 1.88 -57.79 -40.79
CA ALA A 534 1.56 -56.45 -41.28
C ALA A 534 0.22 -55.93 -40.72
N LYS A 535 -0.84 -56.75 -40.70
CA LYS A 535 -2.13 -56.37 -40.09
C LYS A 535 -2.02 -56.09 -38.59
N GLN A 536 -1.30 -56.94 -37.85
CA GLN A 536 -1.01 -56.71 -36.43
C GLN A 536 -0.27 -55.38 -36.24
N ARG A 537 0.80 -55.14 -37.01
CA ARG A 537 1.61 -53.92 -36.93
C ARG A 537 0.81 -52.66 -37.30
N ILE A 538 -0.15 -52.75 -38.23
CA ILE A 538 -1.10 -51.66 -38.52
C ILE A 538 -1.99 -51.39 -37.30
N SER A 539 -2.48 -52.42 -36.61
CA SER A 539 -3.28 -52.25 -35.39
C SER A 539 -2.47 -51.64 -34.24
N GLU A 540 -1.24 -52.11 -34.02
CA GLU A 540 -0.32 -51.54 -33.03
C GLU A 540 0.03 -50.07 -33.32
N MET A 541 0.20 -49.71 -34.59
CA MET A 541 0.46 -48.32 -34.99
C MET A 541 -0.79 -47.44 -34.85
N ARG A 542 -1.99 -47.95 -35.18
CA ARG A 542 -3.25 -47.22 -34.94
C ARG A 542 -3.46 -46.92 -33.45
N GLU A 543 -3.20 -47.89 -32.58
CA GLU A 543 -3.33 -47.71 -31.13
C GLU A 543 -2.30 -46.73 -30.58
N LYS A 544 -1.05 -46.78 -31.08
CA LYS A 544 -0.04 -45.76 -30.75
C LYS A 544 -0.47 -44.37 -31.20
N THR A 545 -1.01 -44.21 -32.42
CA THR A 545 -1.55 -42.94 -32.89
C THR A 545 -2.67 -42.43 -31.96
N ARG A 546 -3.59 -43.32 -31.54
CA ARG A 546 -4.68 -42.98 -30.60
C ARG A 546 -4.11 -42.48 -29.27
N ILE A 547 -3.20 -43.23 -28.64
CA ILE A 547 -2.54 -42.84 -27.38
C ILE A 547 -1.85 -41.47 -27.53
N THR A 548 -1.06 -41.25 -28.60
CA THR A 548 -0.41 -39.95 -28.83
C THR A 548 -1.38 -38.81 -29.13
N GLY A 549 -2.56 -39.11 -29.68
CA GLY A 549 -3.65 -38.13 -29.86
C GLY A 549 -4.19 -37.65 -28.51
N ASN A 550 -4.55 -38.60 -27.64
CA ASN A 550 -4.99 -38.32 -26.28
C ASN A 550 -3.91 -37.57 -25.47
N GLU A 551 -2.62 -37.94 -25.61
CA GLU A 551 -1.51 -37.21 -24.99
C GLU A 551 -1.42 -35.76 -25.50
N ILE A 552 -1.57 -35.52 -26.81
CA ILE A 552 -1.59 -34.18 -27.39
C ILE A 552 -2.78 -33.36 -26.87
N GLU A 553 -3.95 -33.97 -26.67
CA GLU A 553 -5.15 -33.30 -26.15
C GLU A 553 -5.01 -32.97 -24.65
N ILE A 554 -4.51 -33.90 -23.84
CA ILE A 554 -4.16 -33.66 -22.44
C ILE A 554 -3.10 -32.55 -22.33
N LEU A 555 -2.12 -32.50 -23.23
CA LEU A 555 -1.13 -31.41 -23.27
C LEU A 555 -1.76 -30.07 -23.70
N ARG A 556 -2.70 -30.06 -24.66
CA ARG A 556 -3.44 -28.86 -25.07
C ARG A 556 -4.29 -28.28 -23.94
N THR A 557 -5.07 -29.10 -23.24
CA THR A 557 -5.90 -28.63 -22.10
C THR A 557 -5.03 -28.16 -20.93
N ASN A 558 -3.89 -28.83 -20.69
CA ASN A 558 -2.89 -28.35 -19.73
C ASN A 558 -2.30 -26.99 -20.15
N VAL A 559 -1.88 -26.80 -21.40
CA VAL A 559 -1.38 -25.49 -21.89
C VAL A 559 -2.44 -24.40 -21.73
N GLN A 560 -3.69 -24.64 -22.13
CA GLN A 560 -4.78 -23.68 -21.97
C GLN A 560 -5.06 -23.33 -20.50
N SER A 561 -5.02 -24.30 -19.58
CA SER A 561 -5.23 -24.02 -18.16
C SER A 561 -4.08 -23.22 -17.55
N LYS A 562 -2.82 -23.49 -17.94
CA LYS A 562 -1.65 -22.69 -17.55
C LYS A 562 -1.71 -21.28 -18.15
N GLU A 563 -2.21 -21.13 -19.37
CA GLU A 563 -2.38 -19.82 -20.01
C GLU A 563 -3.47 -18.97 -19.33
N ARG A 564 -4.63 -19.57 -19.00
CA ARG A 564 -5.67 -18.92 -18.18
C ARG A 564 -5.13 -18.48 -16.81
N LEU A 565 -4.30 -19.31 -16.16
CA LEU A 565 -3.64 -18.96 -14.89
C LEU A 565 -2.60 -17.83 -15.07
N LEU A 566 -1.81 -17.84 -16.15
CA LEU A 566 -0.85 -16.79 -16.48
C LEU A 566 -1.56 -15.46 -16.79
N GLN A 567 -2.68 -15.47 -17.51
CA GLN A 567 -3.50 -14.29 -17.77
C GLN A 567 -4.07 -13.73 -16.47
N LYS A 568 -4.60 -14.58 -15.58
CA LYS A 568 -5.06 -14.21 -14.23
C LYS A 568 -3.93 -13.62 -13.37
N ALA A 569 -2.71 -14.12 -13.49
CA ALA A 569 -1.53 -13.56 -12.82
C ALA A 569 -1.12 -12.19 -13.39
N LYS A 570 -1.07 -12.04 -14.73
CA LYS A 570 -0.80 -10.77 -15.42
C LYS A 570 -1.81 -9.68 -15.02
N LEU A 571 -3.11 -10.00 -14.98
CA LEU A 571 -4.17 -9.07 -14.56
C LEU A 571 -4.07 -8.67 -13.09
N LYS A 572 -3.65 -9.59 -12.20
CA LYS A 572 -3.32 -9.22 -10.81
C LYS A 572 -2.09 -8.31 -10.74
N GLN A 573 -1.07 -8.56 -11.57
CA GLN A 573 0.14 -7.74 -11.61
C GLN A 573 -0.17 -6.31 -12.11
N THR A 574 -0.95 -6.13 -13.18
CA THR A 574 -1.31 -4.79 -13.67
C THR A 574 -2.17 -4.03 -12.66
N ASN A 575 -3.13 -4.68 -12.00
CA ASN A 575 -3.90 -4.06 -10.92
C ASN A 575 -3.00 -3.64 -9.74
N ASN A 576 -2.10 -4.53 -9.29
CA ASN A 576 -1.15 -4.20 -8.22
C ASN A 576 -0.21 -3.03 -8.60
N LEU A 577 0.18 -2.90 -9.87
CA LEU A 577 0.95 -1.75 -10.36
C LEU A 577 0.12 -0.46 -10.31
N MET A 578 -1.14 -0.49 -10.76
CA MET A 578 -2.06 0.66 -10.67
C MET A 578 -2.30 1.10 -9.23
N ILE A 579 -2.50 0.16 -8.30
CA ILE A 579 -2.65 0.43 -6.86
C ILE A 579 -1.35 1.01 -6.28
N ARG A 580 -0.19 0.44 -6.60
CA ARG A 580 1.12 0.95 -6.15
C ARG A 580 1.34 2.39 -6.61
N ASP A 581 1.01 2.70 -7.86
CA ASP A 581 1.31 4.00 -8.44
C ASP A 581 0.26 5.07 -8.07
N SER A 582 -0.99 4.68 -7.76
CA SER A 582 -1.96 5.57 -7.11
C SER A 582 -1.58 5.87 -5.64
N LEU A 583 -1.10 4.88 -4.89
CA LEU A 583 -0.54 5.07 -3.54
C LEU A 583 0.72 5.94 -3.54
N ARG A 584 1.60 5.79 -4.54
CA ARG A 584 2.74 6.72 -4.73
C ARG A 584 2.28 8.15 -5.01
N ASN A 585 1.23 8.33 -5.82
CA ASN A 585 0.65 9.64 -6.10
C ASN A 585 0.05 10.29 -4.84
N SER A 586 -0.68 9.53 -4.00
CA SER A 586 -1.17 10.06 -2.72
C SER A 586 -0.04 10.39 -1.75
N ILE A 587 0.97 9.52 -1.61
CA ILE A 587 2.18 9.79 -0.80
C ILE A 587 2.89 11.07 -1.26
N SER A 588 3.09 11.26 -2.57
CA SER A 588 3.71 12.48 -3.11
C SER A 588 2.88 13.74 -2.82
N LYS A 589 1.55 13.67 -2.95
CA LYS A 589 0.66 14.79 -2.60
C LYS A 589 0.71 15.14 -1.11
N THR A 590 0.66 14.14 -0.24
CA THR A 590 0.81 14.33 1.21
C THR A 590 2.19 14.90 1.56
N SER A 591 3.25 14.45 0.89
CA SER A 591 4.61 14.97 1.09
C SER A 591 4.73 16.46 0.71
N VAL A 592 4.17 16.87 -0.44
CA VAL A 592 4.12 18.29 -0.84
C VAL A 592 3.32 19.12 0.17
N SER A 593 2.14 18.65 0.58
CA SER A 593 1.34 19.35 1.59
C SER A 593 2.04 19.45 2.95
N LEU A 594 2.82 18.43 3.35
CA LEU A 594 3.62 18.46 4.57
C LEU A 594 4.79 19.46 4.47
N LEU A 595 5.41 19.61 3.30
CA LEU A 595 6.42 20.65 3.05
C LEU A 595 5.79 22.06 3.15
N GLU A 596 4.66 22.31 2.48
CA GLU A 596 3.94 23.59 2.59
C GLU A 596 3.54 23.94 4.03
N MET A 597 3.15 22.94 4.84
CA MET A 597 2.81 23.15 6.25
C MET A 597 4.06 23.39 7.12
N ASN A 598 5.21 22.78 6.79
CA ASN A 598 6.48 23.10 7.43
C ASN A 598 6.94 24.53 7.10
N GLU A 599 6.86 24.95 5.83
CA GLU A 599 7.16 26.32 5.40
C GLU A 599 6.30 27.35 6.15
N LYS A 600 4.98 27.13 6.23
CA LYS A 600 4.06 27.97 7.02
C LYS A 600 4.44 28.03 8.50
N LYS A 601 4.74 26.88 9.11
CA LYS A 601 5.15 26.76 10.52
C LYS A 601 6.49 27.46 10.78
N ASP A 602 7.46 27.36 9.87
CA ASP A 602 8.76 28.02 10.02
C ASP A 602 8.69 29.53 9.69
N GLN A 603 7.77 29.98 8.83
CA GLN A 603 7.42 31.39 8.68
C GLN A 603 6.73 31.95 9.95
N GLN A 604 5.79 31.22 10.54
CA GLN A 604 5.16 31.59 11.82
C GLN A 604 6.19 31.69 12.97
N LYS A 605 7.25 30.86 12.99
CA LYS A 605 8.35 31.04 13.95
C LYS A 605 9.10 32.36 13.76
N LEU A 606 9.30 32.80 12.52
CA LEU A 606 9.95 34.09 12.23
C LEU A 606 9.06 35.25 12.70
N GLU A 607 7.75 35.17 12.42
CA GLU A 607 6.77 36.15 12.91
C GLU A 607 6.71 36.20 14.45
N ILE A 608 6.70 35.03 15.13
CA ILE A 608 6.79 34.95 16.60
C ILE A 608 8.11 35.55 17.12
N SER A 609 9.23 35.32 16.42
CA SER A 609 10.54 35.85 16.83
C SER A 609 10.59 37.38 16.69
N GLN A 610 9.99 37.93 15.62
CA GLN A 610 9.83 39.38 15.44
C GLN A 610 8.91 39.99 16.50
N LEU A 611 7.76 39.37 16.78
CA LEU A 611 6.86 39.82 17.84
C LEU A 611 7.51 39.75 19.22
N THR A 612 8.33 38.73 19.49
CA THR A 612 9.09 38.62 20.75
C THR A 612 10.10 39.75 20.90
N HIS A 613 10.86 40.07 19.83
CA HIS A 613 11.79 41.20 19.81
C HIS A 613 11.06 42.53 20.04
N ASN A 614 9.95 42.78 19.35
CA ASN A 614 9.14 43.98 19.52
C ASN A 614 8.57 44.11 20.95
N ILE A 615 8.27 43.00 21.62
CA ILE A 615 7.84 42.98 23.03
C ILE A 615 9.02 43.36 23.94
N THR A 616 10.19 42.76 23.76
CA THR A 616 11.39 43.09 24.55
C THR A 616 11.79 44.56 24.39
N ASP A 617 11.76 45.10 23.17
CA ASP A 617 12.06 46.51 22.91
C ASP A 617 11.06 47.44 23.65
N ALA A 618 9.77 47.09 23.66
CA ALA A 618 8.74 47.82 24.38
C ALA A 618 8.82 47.66 25.92
N GLU A 619 9.30 46.52 26.42
CA GLU A 619 9.60 46.29 27.83
C GLU A 619 10.80 47.15 28.28
N ASP A 620 11.87 47.21 27.48
CA ASP A 620 13.02 48.08 27.74
C ASP A 620 12.62 49.56 27.72
N ASP A 621 11.84 50.02 26.73
CA ASP A 621 11.28 51.38 26.69
C ASP A 621 10.42 51.69 27.94
N MET A 622 9.63 50.73 28.42
CA MET A 622 8.87 50.86 29.66
C MET A 622 9.77 50.98 30.90
N ILE A 623 10.87 50.22 30.98
CA ILE A 623 11.83 50.31 32.09
C ILE A 623 12.57 51.65 32.04
N ASP A 624 12.95 52.11 30.85
CA ASP A 624 13.62 53.39 30.63
C ASP A 624 12.69 54.57 30.97
N LEU A 625 11.39 54.46 30.68
CA LEU A 625 10.37 55.43 31.08
C LEU A 625 10.13 55.43 32.59
N ARG A 626 10.11 54.27 33.26
CA ARG A 626 10.03 54.19 34.73
C ARG A 626 11.21 54.90 35.40
N ARG A 627 12.44 54.61 34.96
CA ARG A 627 13.66 55.28 35.48
C ARG A 627 13.60 56.81 35.30
N LYS A 628 13.02 57.31 34.20
CA LYS A 628 12.78 58.74 33.96
C LYS A 628 11.73 59.33 34.92
N TYR A 629 10.65 58.60 35.22
CA TYR A 629 9.65 59.03 36.20
C TYR A 629 10.16 59.00 37.64
N GLU A 630 10.94 57.98 38.02
CA GLU A 630 11.56 57.85 39.34
C GLU A 630 12.50 59.04 39.61
N ALA A 631 13.42 59.33 38.68
CA ALA A 631 14.31 60.49 38.78
C ALA A 631 13.55 61.83 38.83
N ALA A 632 12.41 61.96 38.14
CA ALA A 632 11.57 63.15 38.21
C ALA A 632 10.83 63.29 39.57
N ILE A 633 10.45 62.18 40.19
CA ILE A 633 9.87 62.16 41.55
C ILE A 633 10.95 62.50 42.59
N GLU A 634 12.17 61.98 42.45
CA GLU A 634 13.31 62.33 43.31
C GLU A 634 13.62 63.82 43.23
N ASN A 635 13.82 64.37 42.02
CA ASN A 635 14.04 65.81 41.80
C ASN A 635 12.90 66.68 42.38
N ARG A 636 11.64 66.23 42.28
CA ARG A 636 10.49 66.91 42.90
C ARG A 636 10.57 66.88 44.43
N ASN A 637 10.95 65.74 45.01
CA ASN A 637 11.03 65.56 46.46
C ASN A 637 12.19 66.37 47.06
N GLU A 638 13.38 66.33 46.44
CA GLU A 638 14.52 67.19 46.81
C GLU A 638 14.13 68.67 46.80
N ARG A 639 13.43 69.11 45.75
CA ARG A 639 13.00 70.51 45.61
C ARG A 639 11.87 70.91 46.55
N ALA A 640 11.08 69.95 47.03
CA ALA A 640 10.12 70.16 48.12
C ALA A 640 10.82 70.28 49.47
N VAL A 641 11.86 69.49 49.75
CA VAL A 641 12.71 69.64 50.95
C VAL A 641 13.38 71.01 50.94
N GLN A 642 14.01 71.42 49.83
CA GLN A 642 14.61 72.75 49.68
C GLN A 642 13.61 73.91 49.83
N LEU A 643 12.32 73.69 49.54
CA LEU A 643 11.28 74.68 49.78
C LEU A 643 10.94 74.78 51.27
N ILE A 644 10.81 73.65 51.97
CA ILE A 644 10.59 73.59 53.43
C ILE A 644 11.77 74.24 54.16
N GLU A 645 13.01 73.91 53.81
CA GLU A 645 14.22 74.57 54.35
C GLU A 645 14.17 76.10 54.18
N ARG A 646 13.67 76.60 53.04
CA ARG A 646 13.51 78.04 52.76
C ARG A 646 12.35 78.67 53.54
N GLU A 647 11.25 77.95 53.77
CA GLU A 647 10.16 78.41 54.63
C GLU A 647 10.61 78.45 56.10
N GLU A 648 11.40 77.48 56.57
CA GLU A 648 12.03 77.50 57.89
C GLU A 648 13.03 78.66 58.06
N GLU A 649 13.90 78.90 57.06
CA GLU A 649 14.77 80.10 57.02
C GLU A 649 13.94 81.39 57.17
N VAL A 650 12.84 81.51 56.41
CA VAL A 650 11.93 82.68 56.44
C VAL A 650 11.21 82.83 57.79
N CYS A 651 10.73 81.75 58.40
CA CYS A 651 10.16 81.77 59.75
C CYS A 651 11.18 82.27 60.78
N VAL A 652 12.43 81.79 60.72
CA VAL A 652 13.52 82.25 61.59
C VAL A 652 13.86 83.73 61.34
N PHE A 653 13.72 84.24 60.11
CA PHE A 653 13.85 85.68 59.84
C PHE A 653 12.69 86.50 60.42
N TYR A 654 11.44 86.02 60.34
CA TYR A 654 10.29 86.68 60.97
C TYR A 654 10.43 86.73 62.50
N GLU A 655 10.86 85.65 63.16
CA GLU A 655 11.13 85.67 64.61
C GLU A 655 12.22 86.67 64.98
N LYS A 656 13.33 86.70 64.24
CA LYS A 656 14.41 87.69 64.43
C LYS A 656 13.91 89.12 64.24
N MET A 657 13.08 89.37 63.22
CA MET A 657 12.51 90.70 62.97
C MET A 657 11.55 91.12 64.09
N ASN A 658 10.69 90.22 64.58
CA ASN A 658 9.80 90.49 65.71
C ASN A 658 10.57 90.79 67.01
N ILE A 659 11.66 90.06 67.27
CA ILE A 659 12.56 90.32 68.42
C ILE A 659 13.24 91.69 68.26
N GLN A 660 13.74 92.02 67.06
CA GLN A 660 14.35 93.32 66.78
C GLN A 660 13.34 94.47 66.90
N GLU A 661 12.11 94.31 66.41
CA GLU A 661 11.08 95.34 66.55
C GLU A 661 10.66 95.53 68.02
N MET A 662 10.57 94.46 68.81
CA MET A 662 10.34 94.56 70.26
C MET A 662 11.50 95.27 70.97
N LEU A 663 12.75 95.00 70.59
CA LEU A 663 13.92 95.71 71.13
C LEU A 663 13.92 97.20 70.75
N ILE A 664 13.54 97.55 69.52
CA ILE A 664 13.39 98.94 69.07
C ILE A 664 12.30 99.64 69.89
N ARG A 665 11.10 99.06 69.99
CA ARG A 665 9.98 99.63 70.77
C ARG A 665 10.34 99.82 72.26
N ASN A 666 11.09 98.88 72.85
CA ASN A 666 11.59 99.04 74.21
C ASN A 666 12.62 100.19 74.31
N GLY A 667 13.54 100.27 73.34
CA GLY A 667 14.50 101.38 73.24
C GLY A 667 13.82 102.75 73.05
N ASP A 668 12.75 102.84 72.25
CA ASP A 668 11.95 104.05 72.08
C ASP A 668 11.27 104.48 73.39
N VAL A 669 10.78 103.53 74.20
CA VAL A 669 10.22 103.82 75.53
C VAL A 669 11.29 104.29 76.51
N GLU A 670 12.48 103.68 76.51
CA GLU A 670 13.61 104.14 77.32
C GLU A 670 14.11 105.54 76.89
N LEU A 671 14.17 105.80 75.58
CA LEU A 671 14.51 107.12 75.02
C LEU A 671 13.46 108.18 75.42
N GLN A 672 12.16 107.87 75.32
CA GLN A 672 11.09 108.77 75.77
C GLN A 672 11.21 109.08 77.27
N ALA A 673 11.49 108.08 78.12
CA ALA A 673 11.71 108.30 79.55
C ALA A 673 12.96 109.17 79.83
N MET A 674 14.02 109.05 79.02
CA MET A 674 15.19 109.93 79.11
C MET A 674 14.90 111.34 78.60
N ASP A 675 14.10 111.52 77.54
CA ASP A 675 13.68 112.82 77.04
C ASP A 675 12.73 113.54 78.01
N GLU A 676 11.82 112.81 78.68
CA GLU A 676 11.02 113.35 79.79
C GLU A 676 11.92 113.81 80.96
N LYS A 677 12.95 113.03 81.29
CA LYS A 677 13.93 113.39 82.32
C LYS A 677 14.75 114.62 81.91
N ILE A 678 15.15 114.74 80.64
CA ILE A 678 15.81 115.92 80.08
C ILE A 678 14.86 117.13 80.09
N ARG A 679 13.58 116.95 79.76
CA ARG A 679 12.54 117.99 79.83
C ARG A 679 12.31 118.47 81.26
N PHE A 680 12.24 117.56 82.23
CA PHE A 680 12.15 117.88 83.66
C PHE A 680 13.38 118.65 84.15
N LEU A 681 14.59 118.24 83.77
CA LEU A 681 15.82 118.97 84.09
C LEU A 681 15.85 120.38 83.43
N LYS A 682 15.40 120.51 82.18
CA LYS A 682 15.22 121.82 81.52
C LYS A 682 14.24 122.72 82.30
N ILE A 683 13.13 122.17 82.79
CA ILE A 683 12.17 122.90 83.63
C ILE A 683 12.84 123.34 84.95
N GLN A 684 13.59 122.46 85.63
CA GLN A 684 14.35 122.84 86.84
C GLN A 684 15.36 123.97 86.57
N ILE A 685 16.06 123.92 85.42
CA ILE A 685 16.99 124.99 85.01
C ILE A 685 16.23 126.31 84.81
N THR A 686 15.08 126.31 84.13
CA THR A 686 14.27 127.54 83.97
C THR A 686 13.76 128.09 85.29
N GLU A 687 13.34 127.23 86.23
CA GLU A 687 12.92 127.66 87.56
C GLU A 687 14.08 128.20 88.40
N LYS A 688 15.28 127.61 88.29
CA LYS A 688 16.48 128.13 88.94
C LYS A 688 16.91 129.48 88.35
N ASN A 689 16.79 129.67 87.04
CA ASN A 689 17.01 130.97 86.41
C ASN A 689 15.98 132.01 86.89
N ARG A 690 14.70 131.64 87.01
CA ARG A 690 13.65 132.51 87.58
C ARG A 690 13.95 132.90 89.04
N GLN A 691 14.46 131.98 89.85
CA GLN A 691 14.90 132.24 91.22
C GLN A 691 16.12 133.19 91.27
N ILE A 692 17.06 133.07 90.33
CA ILE A 692 18.20 133.98 90.19
C ILE A 692 17.74 135.39 89.77
N GLU A 693 16.85 135.51 88.78
CA GLU A 693 16.27 136.81 88.38
C GLU A 693 15.52 137.49 89.53
N HIS A 694 14.75 136.71 90.31
CA HIS A 694 14.05 137.23 91.48
C HIS A 694 15.04 137.76 92.52
N ALA A 695 16.09 137.00 92.83
CA ALA A 695 17.15 137.44 93.75
C ALA A 695 17.86 138.71 93.25
N GLN A 696 18.14 138.83 91.94
CA GLN A 696 18.71 140.03 91.34
C GLN A 696 17.78 141.26 91.48
N LYS A 697 16.47 141.09 91.31
CA LYS A 697 15.47 142.15 91.52
C LYS A 697 15.40 142.60 92.99
N CYS A 698 15.45 141.67 93.95
CA CYS A 698 15.58 142.01 95.37
C CYS A 698 16.89 142.78 95.67
N LEU A 699 17.98 142.44 94.97
CA LEU A 699 19.28 143.10 95.11
C LEU A 699 19.25 144.56 94.60
N THR A 700 18.43 144.88 93.58
CA THR A 700 18.21 146.28 93.20
C THR A 700 17.44 147.09 94.25
N CYS A 701 16.47 146.50 94.95
CA CYS A 701 15.76 147.16 96.06
C CYS A 701 16.67 147.47 97.26
N LYS A 702 17.74 146.68 97.47
CA LYS A 702 18.75 146.99 98.49
C LYS A 702 19.50 148.29 98.19
N LYS A 703 19.83 148.54 96.91
CA LYS A 703 20.58 149.74 96.49
C LYS A 703 19.78 151.02 96.69
N THR A 704 18.49 151.01 96.35
CA THR A 704 17.62 152.19 96.56
C THR A 704 17.47 152.53 98.04
N LEU A 705 17.38 151.53 98.92
CA LEU A 705 17.37 151.73 100.38
C LEU A 705 18.73 152.27 100.90
N GLU A 706 19.85 151.85 100.33
CA GLU A 706 21.18 152.41 100.64
C GLU A 706 21.30 153.88 100.22
N GLU A 707 20.76 154.25 99.05
CA GLU A 707 20.67 155.63 98.57
C GLU A 707 19.76 156.51 99.45
N GLU A 708 18.59 156.00 99.87
CA GLU A 708 17.67 156.67 100.79
C GLU A 708 18.31 156.95 102.16
N ILE A 709 19.07 155.99 102.71
CA ILE A 709 19.81 156.15 103.98
C ILE A 709 20.86 157.27 103.86
N VAL A 710 21.65 157.29 102.78
CA VAL A 710 22.64 158.37 102.53
C VAL A 710 21.95 159.73 102.39
N SER A 711 20.80 159.80 101.70
CA SER A 711 20.03 161.05 101.58
C SER A 711 19.54 161.57 102.94
N SER A 712 19.15 160.67 103.84
CA SER A 712 18.66 160.99 105.18
C SER A 712 19.78 161.49 106.10
N GLN A 713 20.98 160.90 106.00
CA GLN A 713 22.16 161.35 106.74
C GLN A 713 22.60 162.77 106.34
N ILE A 714 22.52 163.11 105.05
CA ILE A 714 22.81 164.46 104.54
C ILE A 714 21.81 165.50 105.05
N GLN A 715 20.53 165.13 105.19
CA GLN A 715 19.51 166.02 105.77
C GLN A 715 19.75 166.27 107.27
N LEU A 716 20.14 165.24 108.02
CA LEU A 716 20.40 165.36 109.46
C LEU A 716 21.53 166.37 109.76
N ALA A 717 22.65 166.28 109.03
CA ALA A 717 23.80 167.19 109.21
C ALA A 717 23.41 168.66 108.98
N ARG A 718 22.67 168.95 107.91
CA ARG A 718 22.20 170.32 107.59
C ARG A 718 21.30 170.93 108.66
N CYS A 719 20.58 170.10 109.43
CA CYS A 719 19.79 170.57 110.57
C CYS A 719 20.68 170.90 111.78
N GLN A 720 21.75 170.12 112.01
CA GLN A 720 22.68 170.34 113.13
C GLN A 720 23.50 171.61 112.94
N ASP A 721 24.06 171.85 111.75
CA ASP A 721 24.78 173.09 111.40
C ASP A 721 23.93 174.35 111.71
N LYS A 722 22.63 174.27 111.44
CA LYS A 722 21.69 175.38 111.53
C LYS A 722 21.19 175.67 112.96
N VAL A 723 21.29 174.71 113.87
CA VAL A 723 21.09 174.95 115.31
C VAL A 723 22.29 175.69 115.87
N HIS A 724 23.51 175.24 115.54
CA HIS A 724 24.74 175.83 116.04
C HIS A 724 24.94 177.30 115.60
N GLU A 725 24.52 177.64 114.38
CA GLU A 725 24.51 179.02 113.87
C GLU A 725 23.50 179.96 114.57
N LEU A 726 22.58 179.42 115.37
CA LEU A 726 21.62 180.18 116.18
C LEU A 726 22.07 180.32 117.64
N GLU A 727 22.68 179.27 118.21
CA GLU A 727 23.26 179.28 119.56
C GLU A 727 24.32 180.38 119.71
N LEU A 728 25.26 180.47 118.75
CA LEU A 728 26.32 181.50 118.73
C LEU A 728 25.82 182.95 118.62
N LYS A 729 24.53 183.19 118.41
CA LYS A 729 23.92 184.52 118.34
C LYS A 729 23.13 184.90 119.60
N MET A 730 23.16 184.06 120.64
CA MET A 730 22.40 184.23 121.89
C MET A 730 23.23 184.71 123.08
N GLU A 731 24.57 184.72 123.00
CA GLU A 731 25.44 184.88 124.18
C GLU A 731 26.07 186.28 124.39
N ASP A 732 25.86 187.24 123.48
CA ASP A 732 26.58 188.54 123.50
C ASP A 732 25.78 189.67 124.23
N PRO A 733 26.25 190.23 125.37
CA PRO A 733 25.34 190.80 126.39
C PRO A 733 25.15 192.34 126.40
N THR A 734 25.33 193.06 125.28
CA THR A 734 25.36 194.54 125.27
C THR A 734 24.37 195.23 124.32
N THR A 735 23.08 194.87 124.33
CA THR A 735 22.04 195.54 123.52
C THR A 735 20.82 195.99 124.33
N GLU A 736 20.51 197.30 124.29
CA GLU A 736 19.37 197.89 125.00
C GLU A 736 18.03 197.65 124.28
N ASN A 737 17.43 196.46 124.41
CA ASN A 737 16.00 196.14 124.19
C ASN A 737 15.82 194.59 124.19
N ARG A 738 14.73 193.97 124.68
CA ARG A 738 13.47 194.52 125.23
C ARG A 738 12.78 193.50 126.14
N VAL A 739 12.95 193.61 127.47
CA VAL A 739 12.21 192.74 128.42
C VAL A 739 10.78 193.24 128.60
N ARG A 740 9.80 192.34 128.41
CA ARG A 740 8.47 192.25 129.06
C ARG A 740 7.66 191.19 128.30
N GLN A 741 6.73 190.44 128.87
CA GLN A 741 6.39 189.94 130.21
C GLN A 741 5.28 188.89 129.91
N LEU A 742 5.12 187.85 130.72
CA LEU A 742 4.18 186.74 130.43
C LEU A 742 2.84 186.93 131.15
N GLU A 743 1.76 186.45 130.54
CA GLU A 743 0.45 186.25 131.18
C GLU A 743 0.00 184.79 130.99
N GLY A 744 -0.51 184.19 132.06
CA GLY A 744 -0.86 182.77 132.16
C GLY A 744 -0.58 182.28 133.58
N GLU A 745 -1.61 181.80 134.28
CA GLU A 745 -1.46 181.22 135.62
C GLU A 745 -1.07 179.74 135.50
N ASP A 746 -0.07 179.30 136.27
CA ASP A 746 0.21 177.88 136.45
C ASP A 746 -0.95 177.21 137.21
N PRO A 747 -1.57 176.14 136.67
CA PRO A 747 -2.70 175.48 137.31
C PRO A 747 -2.29 174.83 138.64
N SER A 748 -3.23 174.77 139.58
CA SER A 748 -2.96 174.31 140.93
C SER A 748 -2.62 172.82 140.97
N LYS A 749 -1.95 172.37 142.04
CA LYS A 749 -1.69 170.93 142.28
C LYS A 749 -2.97 170.08 142.19
N ALA A 750 -4.13 170.63 142.55
CA ALA A 750 -5.42 169.94 142.44
C ALA A 750 -5.81 169.61 140.99
N ASP A 751 -5.52 170.51 140.05
CA ASP A 751 -5.89 170.35 138.64
C ASP A 751 -4.99 169.32 137.94
N LEU A 752 -3.70 169.28 138.30
CA LEU A 752 -2.77 168.25 137.82
C LEU A 752 -3.06 166.87 138.43
N ILE A 753 -3.43 166.79 139.72
CA ILE A 753 -3.81 165.52 140.36
C ILE A 753 -5.09 164.97 139.72
N THR A 754 -6.15 165.76 139.63
CA THR A 754 -7.42 165.31 139.01
C THR A 754 -7.24 164.92 137.53
N LYS A 755 -6.35 165.57 136.78
CA LYS A 755 -6.03 165.15 135.40
C LYS A 755 -5.21 163.85 135.32
N THR A 756 -4.44 163.53 136.34
CA THR A 756 -3.71 162.26 136.44
C THR A 756 -4.66 161.14 136.83
N GLU A 757 -5.51 161.35 137.85
CA GLU A 757 -6.56 160.42 138.26
C GLU A 757 -7.55 160.10 137.13
N GLU A 758 -7.97 161.09 136.32
CA GLU A 758 -8.85 160.88 135.16
C GLU A 758 -8.21 160.00 134.05
N LEU A 759 -6.87 159.99 133.96
CA LEU A 759 -6.13 159.14 133.03
C LEU A 759 -5.87 157.74 133.58
N GLU A 760 -5.52 157.62 134.87
CA GLU A 760 -5.35 156.33 135.55
C GLU A 760 -6.66 155.53 135.60
N LEU A 761 -7.78 156.18 135.92
CA LEU A 761 -9.10 155.55 135.97
C LEU A 761 -9.54 155.07 134.58
N ARG A 762 -9.22 155.82 133.51
CA ARG A 762 -9.42 155.39 132.11
C ARG A 762 -8.54 154.22 131.69
N LEU A 763 -7.37 154.04 132.31
CA LEU A 763 -6.46 152.93 132.02
C LEU A 763 -6.93 151.66 132.75
N ALA A 764 -7.32 151.77 134.02
CA ALA A 764 -7.97 150.69 134.77
C ALA A 764 -9.26 150.19 134.07
N GLU A 765 -10.12 151.11 133.61
CA GLU A 765 -11.32 150.79 132.81
C GLU A 765 -11.04 150.03 131.51
N LYS A 766 -9.80 150.08 130.99
CA LYS A 766 -9.37 149.38 129.78
C LYS A 766 -8.80 148.00 130.08
N GLU A 767 -8.10 147.85 131.20
CA GLU A 767 -7.53 146.57 131.64
C GLU A 767 -8.61 145.62 132.17
N GLU A 768 -9.58 146.12 132.95
CA GLU A 768 -10.73 145.32 133.43
C GLU A 768 -11.53 144.72 132.25
N LYS A 769 -11.82 145.55 131.23
CA LYS A 769 -12.52 145.12 129.99
C LYS A 769 -11.69 144.20 129.09
N LEU A 770 -10.41 144.00 129.39
CA LEU A 770 -9.56 142.96 128.77
C LEU A 770 -9.73 141.64 129.53
N LEU A 771 -9.60 141.66 130.86
CA LEU A 771 -9.73 140.51 131.74
C LEU A 771 -11.11 139.84 131.66
N GLU A 772 -12.19 140.63 131.58
CA GLU A 772 -13.55 140.08 131.35
C GLU A 772 -13.62 139.23 130.07
N LYS A 773 -12.94 139.65 128.99
CA LYS A 773 -12.96 138.95 127.71
C LYS A 773 -12.13 137.67 127.72
N GLU A 774 -11.01 137.66 128.42
CA GLU A 774 -10.20 136.45 128.59
C GLU A 774 -10.96 135.40 129.43
N PHE A 775 -11.65 135.81 130.50
CA PHE A 775 -12.47 134.92 131.31
C PHE A 775 -13.69 134.37 130.55
N LEU A 776 -14.36 135.21 129.75
CA LEU A 776 -15.45 134.76 128.87
C LEU A 776 -14.96 133.74 127.81
N PHE A 777 -13.77 133.97 127.24
CA PHE A 777 -13.17 133.03 126.28
C PHE A 777 -12.93 131.66 126.92
N GLU A 778 -12.34 131.61 128.12
CA GLU A 778 -12.06 130.34 128.78
C GLU A 778 -13.34 129.54 129.14
N GLN A 779 -14.39 130.22 129.59
CA GLN A 779 -15.68 129.56 129.85
C GLN A 779 -16.32 129.00 128.57
N VAL A 780 -16.30 129.74 127.46
CA VAL A 780 -16.84 129.27 126.17
C VAL A 780 -16.07 128.03 125.70
N SER A 781 -14.74 128.02 125.79
CA SER A 781 -13.92 126.84 125.46
C SER A 781 -14.29 125.62 126.33
N ARG A 782 -14.41 125.79 127.66
CA ARG A 782 -14.79 124.69 128.56
C ARG A 782 -16.20 124.14 128.28
N LEU A 783 -17.15 124.98 127.86
CA LEU A 783 -18.50 124.55 127.49
C LEU A 783 -18.55 123.85 126.12
N PHE A 784 -17.72 124.28 125.16
CA PHE A 784 -17.62 123.65 123.84
C PHE A 784 -17.13 122.20 123.95
N GLU A 785 -15.99 121.97 124.63
CA GLU A 785 -15.42 120.62 124.80
C GLU A 785 -16.37 119.67 125.55
N ARG A 786 -17.05 120.17 126.58
CA ARG A 786 -18.04 119.38 127.35
C ARG A 786 -19.29 119.03 126.53
N SER A 787 -19.62 119.83 125.52
CA SER A 787 -20.69 119.55 124.56
C SER A 787 -20.25 118.53 123.52
N ARG A 788 -19.00 118.63 123.05
CA ARG A 788 -18.39 117.71 122.07
C ARG A 788 -18.37 116.26 122.58
N ILE A 789 -17.90 116.06 123.81
CA ILE A 789 -17.84 114.73 124.46
C ILE A 789 -19.24 114.09 124.61
N LYS A 790 -20.29 114.90 124.85
CA LYS A 790 -21.67 114.40 124.88
C LYS A 790 -22.19 113.98 123.49
N ALA A 791 -21.75 114.63 122.42
CA ALA A 791 -22.15 114.32 121.05
C ALA A 791 -21.40 113.13 120.43
N GLU A 792 -20.19 112.84 120.92
CA GLU A 792 -19.43 111.65 120.50
C GLU A 792 -20.04 110.36 121.11
N ASN A 793 -20.36 110.35 122.41
CA ASN A 793 -20.91 109.17 123.09
C ASN A 793 -22.25 108.68 122.51
N SER A 794 -23.15 109.57 122.07
CA SER A 794 -24.46 109.17 121.53
C SER A 794 -24.41 108.46 120.16
N LYS A 795 -23.27 108.51 119.46
CA LYS A 795 -23.04 107.76 118.21
C LYS A 795 -22.67 106.29 118.46
N GLN A 796 -22.11 105.97 119.62
CA GLN A 796 -21.70 104.61 119.96
C GLN A 796 -22.92 103.70 120.21
N ASP A 797 -23.91 104.20 120.95
CA ASP A 797 -25.12 103.46 121.33
C ASP A 797 -26.08 103.22 120.15
N THR A 798 -26.06 104.08 119.12
CA THR A 798 -26.90 103.90 117.93
C THR A 798 -26.34 102.84 116.96
N PHE A 799 -25.03 102.61 116.94
CA PHE A 799 -24.42 101.60 116.07
C PHE A 799 -24.60 100.16 116.59
N THR A 800 -24.59 99.96 117.91
CA THR A 800 -24.77 98.63 118.54
C THR A 800 -26.20 98.09 118.43
N LEU A 801 -27.19 98.97 118.27
CA LEU A 801 -28.59 98.61 118.02
C LEU A 801 -28.83 98.15 116.56
N ALA A 802 -28.16 98.75 115.57
CA ALA A 802 -28.40 98.46 114.15
C ALA A 802 -28.01 97.02 113.75
N ASN A 803 -26.87 96.52 114.23
CA ASN A 803 -26.33 95.21 113.83
C ASN A 803 -27.12 94.00 114.37
N LYS A 804 -28.16 94.19 115.18
CA LYS A 804 -29.09 93.11 115.59
C LYS A 804 -30.22 92.84 114.60
N CYS A 805 -30.44 93.69 113.59
CA CYS A 805 -31.65 93.65 112.75
C CYS A 805 -31.44 93.33 111.25
N PHE A 806 -30.20 93.16 110.78
CA PHE A 806 -29.90 92.87 109.36
C PHE A 806 -29.32 91.47 109.09
N GLY A 807 -29.60 90.51 109.98
CA GLY A 807 -29.28 89.09 109.80
C GLY A 807 -30.29 88.31 108.95
N LEU A 808 -30.81 88.89 107.85
CA LEU A 808 -31.76 88.24 106.92
C LEU A 808 -31.75 88.94 105.55
N LEU A 809 -31.02 88.40 104.57
CA LEU A 809 -31.30 88.36 103.11
C LEU A 809 -30.04 87.97 102.30
N TYR A 810 -30.20 87.02 101.36
CA TYR A 810 -29.28 86.64 100.28
C TYR A 810 -27.82 86.28 100.62
N ARG A 811 -27.60 84.99 100.89
CA ARG A 811 -26.99 84.11 99.87
C ARG A 811 -27.58 82.71 99.94
#